data_AF-A0A2M6U418-F1
#
_entry.id   AF-A0A2M6U418-F1
#
_cell.length_a   1.000
_cell.length_b   1.000
_cell.length_c   1.000
_cell.angle_alpha   90.00
_cell.angle_beta   90.00
_cell.angle_gamma   90.00
#
_symmetry.space_group_name_H-M   'P 1'
#
loop_
_entity.id
_entity.type
_entity.pdbx_description
1 polymer ?
#
loop_
_entity_poly.entity_id
_entity_poly.type
_entity_poly.pdbx_seq_one_letter_code
_entity_poly.pdbx_strand_id
1 'polypeptide(L)'
;GELCLDDSVVGTRGAYVLHPGLLDGALQTSIGLMLGRTEARMAMPFALEQLEVLAAIPDRAWAVVRYSADSGAASAVQKLDIDVCDASGQVCASLRGFSSRVVEGVPGWAKASGELPGEEVAEPIGELTLVPVWQAVASGDAAVWPQRDQRVVVIGDGAQLWQALEGYGQVQMLALSANDGIERIAERLEAMGQIDHVLWAVPAAAHELTSEDLIDAQQDGVFSGFRLIKALLSLGYGKQRLGLTVLTQQSQSIDEADPVWPAHAGVHGLVGSLAKECSQWKVRLLDLAHDGPWPEGLLAQPAQAQGDALVYREGRWYRPQLLNMRLPQPGGPVYRDGGLYVLIGGAGGIGEVFSEHLIRQHQARVVWIGRRARDEAIVRKQQRLAQLGPEPCYIAADASDREALQVAAEEIRQRFGKIDGVVLATIVLRDQSLAQMDEATFAASLQAKVDVNVRVAQVFGTQPLDFVLSFSSMQSTLKAPGQSNYAAGCVFADAFGQAWARQGVPVKTINWGYWGSVGVVASAEYRKRMEQMGIASIEPPEAMAVLDRLLSAPVQQAAFLKTSRAGVAKASGVVDNETLQVLEVQGATERVSLEILEASAPRMLPVEVSRRAQDQAQELERLLGRLLWGQLSELGLFATPAMDVAAWKQAIGLPAMYERWLDHSVQVLHEQGYLERDGQAWKVREVAAAEPMAQLWTQWEGYQERSRSDASGRAQLSLLDHTLRALAAILQGQRKATEVLFPNASMQLVEGIYKGNPVSDYFNEVLGDSLLAYVEQRLKQQPEAKLRLIEIGAGTGGTSARLLQRLQPYAGSIAEYRYTDISKAFLLHAEQHYGPQASYLKTGLFNVEQPLSGQGVEPGSYDVAIATNVLHATRDMRQTVRNAKALLKAQGLLLVNEITGNNLFTHLTFGLLQGWWLYEDAALRVAGSPALAPATWHSLLEGEGFAPAADPARSAHALGQQILVATSNGIVR
;
A
#
# COMPACT_ATOMS: atom_id res chain seq x y z
N GLY A 1 -34.95 18.74 33.92
CA GLY A 1 -33.62 19.39 33.94
C GLY A 1 -33.78 20.87 33.73
N GLU A 2 -32.89 21.69 34.29
CA GLU A 2 -32.81 23.12 33.94
C GLU A 2 -32.24 23.26 32.52
N LEU A 3 -32.80 24.19 31.76
CA LEU A 3 -32.42 24.56 30.41
C LEU A 3 -31.98 26.02 30.45
N CYS A 4 -30.79 26.33 29.94
CA CYS A 4 -30.31 27.70 29.82
C CYS A 4 -29.77 27.91 28.40
N LEU A 5 -30.14 29.02 27.77
CA LEU A 5 -29.47 29.46 26.55
C LEU A 5 -28.04 29.85 26.87
N ASP A 6 -27.13 29.45 25.99
CA ASP A 6 -25.73 29.86 26.04
C ASP A 6 -25.60 31.35 25.71
N ASP A 7 -24.69 32.05 26.39
CA ASP A 7 -24.47 33.49 26.23
C ASP A 7 -24.16 33.89 24.78
N SER A 8 -23.57 32.98 23.98
CA SER A 8 -23.29 33.19 22.55
C SER A 8 -24.54 33.27 21.66
N VAL A 9 -25.68 32.73 22.11
CA VAL A 9 -26.94 32.67 21.36
C VAL A 9 -28.13 33.29 22.09
N VAL A 10 -27.96 33.79 23.32
CA VAL A 10 -29.01 34.53 24.05
C VAL A 10 -29.58 35.69 23.21
N GLY A 11 -28.73 36.37 22.42
CA GLY A 11 -29.13 37.45 21.51
C GLY A 11 -30.07 37.03 20.37
N THR A 12 -30.13 35.74 20.02
CA THR A 12 -31.02 35.22 18.96
C THR A 12 -32.39 34.76 19.49
N ARG A 13 -32.65 34.88 20.80
CA ARG A 13 -33.90 34.45 21.44
C ARG A 13 -35.16 34.97 20.73
N GLY A 14 -35.19 36.27 20.42
CA GLY A 14 -36.36 36.90 19.80
C GLY A 14 -36.68 36.41 18.39
N ALA A 15 -35.76 35.69 17.73
CA ALA A 15 -35.96 35.14 16.40
C ALA A 15 -36.77 33.83 16.39
N TYR A 16 -37.03 33.22 17.57
CA TYR A 16 -37.67 31.92 17.68
C TYR A 16 -38.72 31.87 18.80
N VAL A 17 -39.89 31.30 18.52
CA VAL A 17 -40.90 30.99 19.56
C VAL A 17 -40.44 29.80 20.42
N LEU A 18 -39.83 28.79 19.78
CA LEU A 18 -39.12 27.70 20.41
C LEU A 18 -37.65 27.78 19.99
N HIS A 19 -36.78 28.27 20.87
CA HIS A 19 -35.36 28.38 20.51
C HIS A 19 -34.75 26.99 20.31
N PRO A 20 -34.07 26.70 19.19
CA PRO A 20 -33.55 25.35 18.89
C PRO A 20 -32.68 24.76 20.00
N GLY A 21 -31.81 25.58 20.62
CA GLY A 21 -30.98 25.14 21.75
C GLY A 21 -31.78 24.76 23.01
N LEU A 22 -32.89 25.43 23.29
CA LEU A 22 -33.76 25.07 24.44
C LEU A 22 -34.57 23.82 24.13
N LEU A 23 -35.05 23.69 22.89
CA LEU A 23 -35.82 22.52 22.46
C LEU A 23 -34.95 21.25 22.42
N ASP A 24 -33.73 21.36 21.88
CA ASP A 24 -32.75 20.27 21.90
C ASP A 24 -32.36 19.92 23.34
N GLY A 25 -32.09 20.92 24.19
CA GLY A 25 -31.86 20.72 25.62
C GLY A 25 -33.02 19.98 26.29
N ALA A 26 -34.27 20.34 25.99
CA ALA A 26 -35.46 19.66 26.51
C ALA A 26 -35.49 18.18 26.10
N LEU A 27 -35.18 17.86 24.84
CA LEU A 27 -35.09 16.47 24.38
C LEU A 27 -33.94 15.71 25.06
N GLN A 28 -32.78 16.35 25.23
CA GLN A 28 -31.62 15.76 25.90
C GLN A 28 -31.89 15.43 27.37
N THR A 29 -32.83 16.13 28.04
CA THR A 29 -33.20 15.79 29.43
C THR A 29 -33.82 14.38 29.57
N SER A 30 -34.23 13.75 28.47
CA SER A 30 -34.62 12.33 28.45
C SER A 30 -33.52 11.38 28.92
N ILE A 31 -32.25 11.74 28.74
CA ILE A 31 -31.08 10.99 29.25
C ILE A 31 -31.16 10.85 30.78
N GLY A 32 -31.76 11.82 31.48
CA GLY A 32 -31.95 11.79 32.92
C GLY A 32 -32.76 10.59 33.42
N LEU A 33 -33.70 10.08 32.61
CA LEU A 33 -34.46 8.86 32.92
C LEU A 33 -33.67 7.57 32.67
N MET A 34 -32.49 7.66 32.04
CA MET A 34 -31.59 6.53 31.71
C MET A 34 -30.35 6.43 32.62
N LEU A 35 -29.99 7.48 33.38
CA LEU A 35 -28.78 7.56 34.23
C LEU A 35 -28.75 6.57 35.42
N GLY A 36 -29.80 5.77 35.64
CA GLY A 36 -29.84 4.70 36.64
C GLY A 36 -29.41 3.31 36.13
N ARG A 37 -28.88 3.19 34.90
CA ARG A 37 -28.48 1.91 34.28
C ARG A 37 -26.97 1.81 34.10
N THR A 38 -26.43 0.61 34.29
CA THR A 38 -25.01 0.25 34.11
C THR A 38 -24.57 0.21 32.64
N GLU A 39 -25.50 0.29 31.68
CA GLU A 39 -25.21 0.29 30.24
C GLU A 39 -25.90 1.47 29.54
N ALA A 40 -25.11 2.31 28.87
CA ALA A 40 -25.62 3.35 27.98
C ALA A 40 -26.11 2.68 26.67
N ARG A 41 -27.41 2.78 26.37
CA ARG A 41 -28.00 2.28 25.12
C ARG A 41 -28.38 3.46 24.21
N MET A 42 -28.01 3.38 22.94
CA MET A 42 -28.39 4.39 21.95
C MET A 42 -29.87 4.24 21.59
N ALA A 43 -30.62 5.31 21.78
CA ALA A 43 -32.02 5.41 21.38
C ALA A 43 -32.11 6.32 20.15
N MET A 44 -32.75 5.83 19.08
CA MET A 44 -32.98 6.61 17.87
C MET A 44 -34.41 7.19 17.92
N PRO A 45 -34.56 8.52 18.03
CA PRO A 45 -35.88 9.15 17.97
C PRO A 45 -36.44 9.05 16.55
N PHE A 46 -37.73 8.76 16.42
CA PHE A 46 -38.36 8.59 15.10
C PHE A 46 -39.76 9.19 14.97
N ALA A 47 -40.42 9.56 16.07
CA ALA A 47 -41.72 10.21 16.02
C ALA A 47 -41.98 11.14 17.21
N LEU A 48 -42.87 12.11 17.01
CA LEU A 48 -43.50 12.93 18.03
C LEU A 48 -44.98 13.03 17.67
N GLU A 49 -45.88 12.73 18.61
CA GLU A 49 -47.31 12.71 18.33
C GLU A 49 -47.94 14.09 18.36
N GLN A 50 -47.53 14.91 19.33
CA GLN A 50 -48.08 16.24 19.50
C GLN A 50 -47.02 17.21 20.05
N LEU A 51 -47.04 18.43 19.53
CA LEU A 51 -46.34 19.57 20.08
C LEU A 51 -47.37 20.69 20.29
N GLU A 52 -47.58 21.10 21.52
CA GLU A 52 -48.36 22.28 21.88
C GLU A 52 -47.43 23.41 22.32
N VAL A 53 -47.64 24.59 21.75
CA VAL A 53 -46.89 25.80 22.09
C VAL A 53 -47.87 26.77 22.75
N LEU A 54 -47.68 27.00 24.05
CA LEU A 54 -48.56 27.81 24.89
C LEU A 54 -48.00 29.22 25.09
N ALA A 55 -46.68 29.35 25.14
CA ALA A 55 -45.95 30.61 25.25
C ALA A 55 -44.51 30.48 24.71
N ALA A 56 -43.84 31.61 24.49
CA ALA A 56 -42.42 31.62 24.14
C ALA A 56 -41.56 31.14 25.32
N ILE A 57 -40.54 30.33 25.06
CA ILE A 57 -39.69 29.80 26.13
C ILE A 57 -38.72 30.90 26.63
N PRO A 58 -38.59 31.12 27.95
CA PRO A 58 -37.57 31.99 28.52
C PRO A 58 -36.14 31.48 28.28
N ASP A 59 -35.16 32.37 28.43
CA ASP A 59 -33.73 32.04 28.40
C ASP A 59 -33.31 31.00 29.43
N ARG A 60 -34.04 30.94 30.56
CA ARG A 60 -33.98 29.87 31.55
C ARG A 60 -35.32 29.19 31.74
N ALA A 61 -35.39 27.88 31.51
CA ALA A 61 -36.59 27.06 31.60
C ALA A 61 -36.30 25.70 32.26
N TRP A 62 -37.34 24.92 32.54
CA TRP A 62 -37.22 23.58 33.12
C TRP A 62 -37.97 22.57 32.26
N ALA A 63 -37.30 21.50 31.84
CA ALA A 63 -37.95 20.36 31.22
C ALA A 63 -38.36 19.33 32.28
N VAL A 64 -39.64 18.99 32.32
CA VAL A 64 -40.21 17.90 33.11
C VAL A 64 -40.46 16.73 32.17
N VAL A 65 -39.68 15.66 32.31
CA VAL A 65 -39.75 14.47 31.45
C VAL A 65 -40.38 13.31 32.21
N ARG A 66 -41.28 12.61 31.55
CA ARG A 66 -41.95 11.41 32.06
C ARG A 66 -42.20 10.42 30.94
N TYR A 67 -42.34 9.14 31.27
CA TYR A 67 -42.87 8.17 30.33
C TYR A 67 -44.35 8.47 30.06
N SER A 68 -44.78 8.33 28.80
CA SER A 68 -46.21 8.34 28.46
C SER A 68 -46.91 7.12 29.09
N ALA A 69 -48.23 7.19 29.30
CA ALA A 69 -48.98 6.19 30.09
C ALA A 69 -48.77 4.72 29.68
N ASP A 70 -48.52 4.45 28.40
CA ASP A 70 -48.36 3.11 27.83
C ASP A 70 -46.88 2.69 27.59
N SER A 71 -45.92 3.45 28.14
CA SER A 71 -44.50 3.19 27.96
C SER A 71 -43.75 3.20 29.29
N GLY A 72 -42.66 2.47 29.34
CA GLY A 72 -41.79 2.43 30.51
C GLY A 72 -40.35 2.16 30.10
N ALA A 73 -39.47 2.12 31.10
CA ALA A 73 -38.04 1.98 30.87
C ALA A 73 -37.66 0.68 30.12
N ALA A 74 -38.49 -0.36 30.19
CA ALA A 74 -38.28 -1.66 29.54
C ALA A 74 -38.95 -1.80 28.15
N SER A 75 -39.67 -0.77 27.67
CA SER A 75 -40.34 -0.81 26.38
C SER A 75 -39.31 -0.76 25.23
N ALA A 76 -39.50 -1.60 24.21
CA ALA A 76 -38.65 -1.60 23.00
C ALA A 76 -38.69 -0.27 22.24
N VAL A 77 -39.85 0.39 22.28
CA VAL A 77 -40.03 1.80 21.91
C VAL A 77 -40.34 2.56 23.19
N GLN A 78 -39.45 3.47 23.56
CA GLN A 78 -39.64 4.37 24.69
C GLN A 78 -40.40 5.60 24.22
N LYS A 79 -41.55 5.85 24.86
CA LYS A 79 -42.43 6.97 24.57
C LYS A 79 -42.45 7.92 25.77
N LEU A 80 -42.10 9.17 25.52
CA LEU A 80 -41.90 10.20 26.55
C LEU A 80 -42.81 11.39 26.31
N ASP A 81 -43.25 12.00 27.40
CA ASP A 81 -43.88 13.31 27.41
C ASP A 81 -42.94 14.31 28.10
N ILE A 82 -42.78 15.49 27.50
CA ILE A 82 -41.88 16.55 27.97
C ILE A 82 -42.66 17.85 28.08
N ASP A 83 -42.75 18.41 29.28
CA ASP A 83 -43.29 19.76 29.51
C ASP A 83 -42.14 20.73 29.79
N VAL A 84 -42.03 21.79 28.99
CA VAL A 84 -41.07 22.88 29.20
C VAL A 84 -41.78 23.99 29.96
N CYS A 85 -41.30 24.27 31.17
CA CYS A 85 -41.88 25.22 32.11
C CYS A 85 -40.97 26.44 32.31
N ASP A 86 -41.55 27.60 32.61
CA ASP A 86 -40.79 28.74 33.09
C ASP A 86 -40.44 28.62 34.59
N ALA A 87 -39.78 29.64 35.14
CA ALA A 87 -39.38 29.69 36.55
C ALA A 87 -40.56 29.68 37.55
N SER A 88 -41.77 30.02 37.10
CA SER A 88 -42.99 29.98 37.93
C SER A 88 -43.70 28.63 37.87
N GLY A 89 -43.23 27.71 37.00
CA GLY A 89 -43.87 26.42 36.75
C GLY A 89 -44.97 26.46 35.70
N GLN A 90 -45.14 27.59 34.98
CA GLN A 90 -46.10 27.67 33.87
C GLN A 90 -45.54 26.95 32.65
N VAL A 91 -46.33 26.04 32.07
CA VAL A 91 -45.94 25.29 30.86
C VAL A 91 -45.94 26.22 29.65
N CYS A 92 -44.77 26.37 29.03
CA CYS A 92 -44.57 27.14 27.80
C CYS A 92 -44.75 26.27 26.55
N ALA A 93 -44.29 25.02 26.59
CA ALA A 93 -44.45 24.06 25.50
C ALA A 93 -44.62 22.63 26.04
N SER A 94 -45.41 21.81 25.35
CA SER A 94 -45.69 20.43 25.71
C SER A 94 -45.44 19.52 24.51
N LEU A 95 -44.56 18.53 24.67
CA LEU A 95 -44.27 17.48 23.69
C LEU A 95 -44.89 16.19 24.21
N ARG A 96 -45.81 15.60 23.44
CA ARG A 96 -46.47 14.34 23.79
C ARG A 96 -46.07 13.25 22.82
N GLY A 97 -45.84 12.07 23.37
CA GLY A 97 -45.57 10.87 22.58
C GLY A 97 -44.24 10.89 21.81
N PHE A 98 -43.22 11.56 22.34
CA PHE A 98 -41.88 11.51 21.78
C PHE A 98 -41.35 10.07 21.83
N SER A 99 -41.23 9.47 20.65
CA SER A 99 -40.96 8.04 20.51
C SER A 99 -39.55 7.80 20.01
N SER A 100 -38.84 6.97 20.76
CA SER A 100 -37.49 6.53 20.43
C SER A 100 -37.38 5.02 20.49
N ARG A 101 -36.69 4.41 19.53
CA ARG A 101 -36.43 2.97 19.52
C ARG A 101 -35.04 2.73 20.04
N VAL A 102 -34.90 1.83 21.00
CA VAL A 102 -33.59 1.35 21.43
C VAL A 102 -33.02 0.53 20.27
N VAL A 103 -31.87 0.93 19.74
CA VAL A 103 -31.26 0.22 18.61
C VAL A 103 -30.34 -0.86 19.17
N GLU A 104 -30.80 -2.11 19.15
CA GLU A 104 -29.90 -3.24 19.25
C GLU A 104 -29.22 -3.44 17.88
N GLY A 105 -27.90 -3.25 17.84
CA GLY A 105 -27.08 -3.56 16.66
C GLY A 105 -27.19 -2.56 15.51
N VAL A 106 -26.60 -1.36 15.66
CA VAL A 106 -26.08 -0.62 14.51
C VAL A 106 -24.74 -1.27 14.11
N PRO A 107 -24.59 -1.87 12.93
CA PRO A 107 -23.29 -2.27 12.42
C PRO A 107 -22.53 -0.98 12.09
N GLY A 108 -21.50 -0.67 12.87
CA GLY A 108 -20.64 0.49 12.64
C GLY A 108 -20.05 1.14 13.88
N TRP A 109 -20.59 0.88 15.08
CA TRP A 109 -20.00 1.45 16.31
C TRP A 109 -20.12 0.55 17.56
N ALA A 110 -20.67 -0.67 17.45
CA ALA A 110 -20.69 -1.66 18.53
C ALA A 110 -20.54 -3.10 18.00
N LYS A 111 -19.29 -3.53 17.82
CA LYS A 111 -18.83 -4.93 17.94
C LYS A 111 -17.35 -4.90 18.35
N ALA A 112 -17.14 -4.55 19.61
CA ALA A 112 -15.87 -4.72 20.31
C ALA A 112 -16.18 -5.36 21.67
N SER A 113 -16.61 -6.62 21.63
CA SER A 113 -16.63 -7.54 22.79
C SER A 113 -17.23 -8.89 22.35
N GLY A 114 -16.44 -9.96 22.41
CA GLY A 114 -16.96 -11.34 22.41
C GLY A 114 -16.26 -12.34 21.48
N GLU A 115 -15.05 -12.73 21.88
CA GLU A 115 -14.43 -14.07 21.79
C GLU A 115 -14.38 -14.84 20.45
N LEU A 116 -13.16 -14.90 19.89
CA LEU A 116 -12.56 -16.10 19.28
C LEU A 116 -11.23 -16.37 20.02
N PRO A 117 -10.83 -17.65 20.22
CA PRO A 117 -9.63 -17.98 20.98
C PRO A 117 -8.37 -17.83 20.12
N GLY A 118 -7.43 -17.00 20.56
CA GLY A 118 -6.08 -16.89 20.01
C GLY A 118 -5.49 -15.49 20.24
N GLU A 119 -4.66 -15.35 21.29
CA GLU A 119 -3.80 -14.21 21.66
C GLU A 119 -4.38 -12.79 21.46
N GLU A 120 -4.85 -12.17 22.55
CA GLU A 120 -5.17 -10.73 22.60
C GLU A 120 -3.92 -9.89 22.27
N VAL A 121 -3.78 -9.47 21.01
CA VAL A 121 -2.89 -8.37 20.66
C VAL A 121 -3.53 -7.10 21.18
N ALA A 122 -2.94 -6.49 22.21
CA ALA A 122 -3.43 -5.22 22.75
C ALA A 122 -3.40 -4.14 21.66
N GLU A 123 -4.56 -3.57 21.33
CA GLU A 123 -4.68 -2.49 20.34
C GLU A 123 -3.77 -1.30 20.73
N PRO A 124 -3.15 -0.59 19.75
CA PRO A 124 -2.13 0.41 20.05
C PRO A 124 -2.70 1.68 20.71
N ILE A 125 -2.22 1.99 21.91
CA ILE A 125 -2.48 3.24 22.65
C ILE A 125 -1.15 4.00 22.81
N GLY A 126 -1.19 5.33 22.82
CA GLY A 126 -0.05 6.20 23.06
C GLY A 126 0.46 6.87 21.80
N GLU A 127 1.78 7.05 21.73
CA GLU A 127 2.50 7.67 20.62
C GLU A 127 2.73 6.65 19.50
N LEU A 128 2.17 6.92 18.33
CA LEU A 128 2.28 6.06 17.15
C LEU A 128 3.01 6.83 16.05
N THR A 129 4.16 6.33 15.66
CA THR A 129 4.80 6.71 14.41
C THR A 129 4.28 5.76 13.34
N LEU A 130 3.64 6.31 12.32
CA LEU A 130 2.93 5.53 11.31
C LEU A 130 3.57 5.77 9.94
N VAL A 131 3.41 4.83 9.03
CA VAL A 131 3.85 4.97 7.63
C VAL A 131 2.76 4.46 6.70
N PRO A 132 2.41 5.21 5.64
CA PRO A 132 1.50 4.72 4.62
C PRO A 132 2.15 3.58 3.84
N VAL A 133 1.43 2.46 3.73
CA VAL A 133 1.83 1.32 2.89
C VAL A 133 0.65 0.92 2.00
N TRP A 134 0.98 0.26 0.89
CA TRP A 134 -0.01 -0.25 -0.04
C TRP A 134 -0.08 -1.77 0.03
N GLN A 135 -1.28 -2.28 0.26
CA GLN A 135 -1.54 -3.71 0.35
C GLN A 135 -2.29 -4.16 -0.89
N ALA A 136 -1.74 -5.16 -1.58
CA ALA A 136 -2.41 -5.80 -2.71
C ALA A 136 -3.74 -6.41 -2.25
N VAL A 137 -4.77 -6.26 -3.07
CA VAL A 137 -6.09 -6.84 -2.88
C VAL A 137 -6.55 -7.53 -4.15
N ALA A 138 -7.33 -8.59 -3.99
CA ALA A 138 -7.96 -9.25 -5.12
C ALA A 138 -8.85 -8.26 -5.88
N SER A 139 -8.96 -8.44 -7.20
CA SER A 139 -9.94 -7.73 -8.02
C SER A 139 -11.33 -7.92 -7.43
N GLY A 140 -12.09 -6.83 -7.27
CA GLY A 140 -13.40 -6.90 -6.65
C GLY A 140 -14.39 -7.83 -7.38
N ASP A 141 -14.93 -8.81 -6.66
CA ASP A 141 -16.09 -9.63 -7.07
C ASP A 141 -17.44 -8.89 -6.92
N ALA A 142 -17.39 -7.57 -6.71
CA ALA A 142 -18.60 -6.80 -6.49
C ALA A 142 -19.38 -6.62 -7.80
N ALA A 143 -20.70 -6.55 -7.68
CA ALA A 143 -21.58 -6.31 -8.83
C ALA A 143 -21.19 -5.00 -9.54
N VAL A 144 -21.08 -5.06 -10.87
CA VAL A 144 -20.78 -3.91 -11.71
C VAL A 144 -21.77 -2.77 -11.44
N TRP A 145 -21.25 -1.55 -11.27
CA TRP A 145 -22.06 -0.33 -11.19
C TRP A 145 -21.35 0.83 -11.90
N PRO A 146 -22.08 1.74 -12.57
CA PRO A 146 -23.55 1.80 -12.70
C PRO A 146 -24.16 0.63 -13.50
N GLN A 147 -25.47 0.42 -13.41
CA GLN A 147 -26.19 -0.55 -14.25
C GLN A 147 -26.33 0.01 -15.67
N ARG A 148 -26.44 -0.86 -16.69
CA ARG A 148 -26.42 -0.45 -18.11
C ARG A 148 -27.59 0.44 -18.55
N ASP A 149 -28.69 0.42 -17.80
CA ASP A 149 -29.89 1.22 -18.01
C ASP A 149 -29.85 2.58 -17.30
N GLN A 150 -28.89 2.80 -16.39
CA GLN A 150 -28.73 4.06 -15.66
C GLN A 150 -28.18 5.17 -16.54
N ARG A 151 -28.57 6.41 -16.23
CA ARG A 151 -28.08 7.63 -16.90
C ARG A 151 -26.70 8.01 -16.37
N VAL A 152 -25.69 7.86 -17.23
CA VAL A 152 -24.29 8.12 -16.92
C VAL A 152 -23.86 9.42 -17.57
N VAL A 153 -23.41 10.38 -16.76
CA VAL A 153 -22.70 11.57 -17.24
C VAL A 153 -21.21 11.32 -17.13
N VAL A 154 -20.49 11.59 -18.22
CA VAL A 154 -19.06 11.34 -18.33
C VAL A 154 -18.32 12.66 -18.52
N ILE A 155 -17.31 12.89 -17.70
CA ILE A 155 -16.46 14.08 -17.69
C ILE A 155 -15.03 13.63 -17.91
N GLY A 156 -14.34 14.26 -18.86
CA GLY A 156 -13.02 13.84 -19.35
C GLY A 156 -13.12 13.19 -20.73
N ASP A 157 -11.98 12.94 -21.36
CA ASP A 157 -11.85 12.35 -22.67
C ASP A 157 -11.05 11.03 -22.64
N GLY A 158 -11.08 10.28 -23.74
CA GLY A 158 -10.27 9.08 -23.91
C GLY A 158 -11.01 7.88 -24.49
N ALA A 159 -10.37 7.17 -25.40
CA ALA A 159 -10.92 5.96 -26.03
C ALA A 159 -11.18 4.83 -25.03
N GLN A 160 -10.35 4.72 -23.98
CA GLN A 160 -10.48 3.70 -22.92
C GLN A 160 -11.74 3.92 -22.06
N LEU A 161 -12.13 5.17 -21.85
CA LEU A 161 -13.36 5.53 -21.13
C LEU A 161 -14.60 5.08 -21.90
N TRP A 162 -14.60 5.29 -23.22
CA TRP A 162 -15.65 4.80 -24.11
C TRP A 162 -15.70 3.27 -24.14
N GLN A 163 -14.55 2.61 -24.19
CA GLN A 163 -14.45 1.15 -24.14
C GLN A 163 -15.03 0.60 -22.82
N ALA A 164 -14.75 1.23 -21.68
CA ALA A 164 -15.27 0.82 -20.38
C ALA A 164 -16.81 0.95 -20.26
N LEU A 165 -17.41 1.80 -21.11
CA LEU A 165 -18.85 2.06 -21.16
C LEU A 165 -19.54 1.41 -22.37
N GLU A 166 -18.85 0.49 -23.07
CA GLU A 166 -19.45 -0.25 -24.17
C GLU A 166 -20.69 -1.03 -23.69
N GLY A 167 -21.81 -0.87 -24.40
CA GLY A 167 -23.09 -1.50 -24.06
C GLY A 167 -23.96 -0.77 -23.04
N TYR A 168 -23.58 0.43 -22.58
CA TYR A 168 -24.46 1.32 -21.82
C TYR A 168 -25.39 2.10 -22.74
N GLY A 169 -26.69 2.16 -22.41
CA GLY A 169 -27.72 2.74 -23.29
C GLY A 169 -27.94 4.24 -23.14
N GLN A 170 -27.50 4.84 -22.02
CA GLN A 170 -27.80 6.24 -21.67
C GLN A 170 -26.55 6.99 -21.16
N VAL A 171 -25.58 7.21 -22.06
CA VAL A 171 -24.32 7.92 -21.75
C VAL A 171 -24.33 9.32 -22.37
N GLN A 172 -24.04 10.35 -21.57
CA GLN A 172 -23.91 11.74 -22.01
C GLN A 172 -22.54 12.30 -21.63
N MET A 173 -21.88 12.99 -22.55
CA MET A 173 -20.59 13.63 -22.30
C MET A 173 -20.78 15.08 -21.85
N LEU A 174 -20.05 15.46 -20.81
CA LEU A 174 -19.93 16.83 -20.33
C LEU A 174 -18.46 17.26 -20.36
N ALA A 175 -18.08 18.02 -21.39
CA ALA A 175 -16.77 18.65 -21.44
C ALA A 175 -16.73 19.85 -20.47
N LEU A 176 -15.84 19.84 -19.49
CA LEU A 176 -15.59 20.97 -18.59
C LEU A 176 -14.35 21.73 -19.02
N SER A 177 -14.38 23.05 -18.86
CA SER A 177 -13.21 23.94 -19.02
C SER A 177 -12.80 24.50 -17.65
N ALA A 178 -11.50 24.77 -17.45
CA ALA A 178 -10.97 25.55 -16.33
C ALA A 178 -11.75 26.85 -16.02
N ASN A 179 -12.41 27.46 -17.01
CA ASN A 179 -13.17 28.70 -16.84
C ASN A 179 -14.67 28.49 -16.57
N ASP A 180 -15.17 27.25 -16.54
CA ASP A 180 -16.57 26.97 -16.24
C ASP A 180 -16.83 27.19 -14.74
N GLY A 181 -17.66 28.19 -14.42
CA GLY A 181 -18.14 28.45 -13.07
C GLY A 181 -19.26 27.48 -12.63
N ILE A 182 -19.55 27.47 -11.33
CA ILE A 182 -20.52 26.54 -10.70
C ILE A 182 -21.90 26.62 -11.37
N GLU A 183 -22.40 27.83 -11.63
CA GLU A 183 -23.72 28.07 -12.21
C GLU A 183 -23.80 27.50 -13.64
N ARG A 184 -22.77 27.73 -14.45
CA ARG A 184 -22.71 27.23 -15.82
C ARG A 184 -22.65 25.70 -15.87
N ILE A 185 -21.93 25.08 -14.94
CA ILE A 185 -21.90 23.62 -14.81
C ILE A 185 -23.29 23.11 -14.41
N ALA A 186 -23.95 23.77 -13.45
CA ALA A 186 -25.30 23.40 -13.01
C ALA A 186 -26.34 23.49 -14.15
N GLU A 187 -26.35 24.58 -14.93
CA GLU A 187 -27.24 24.74 -16.09
C GLU A 187 -27.07 23.60 -17.11
N ARG A 188 -25.82 23.19 -17.38
CA ARG A 188 -25.51 22.12 -18.32
C ARG A 188 -25.93 20.75 -17.78
N LEU A 189 -25.73 20.50 -16.49
CA LEU A 189 -26.18 19.27 -15.83
C LEU A 189 -27.70 19.20 -15.79
N GLU A 190 -28.39 20.30 -15.51
CA GLU A 190 -29.85 20.37 -15.51
C GLU A 190 -30.43 20.07 -16.90
N ALA A 191 -29.82 20.60 -17.96
CA ALA A 191 -30.21 20.32 -19.34
C ALA A 191 -30.08 18.84 -19.74
N MET A 192 -29.23 18.05 -19.05
CA MET A 192 -29.05 16.62 -19.26
C MET A 192 -30.13 15.76 -18.56
N GLY A 193 -30.96 16.37 -17.71
CA GLY A 193 -32.02 15.71 -16.94
C GLY A 193 -31.49 14.97 -15.70
N GLN A 194 -32.27 14.00 -15.20
CA GLN A 194 -31.87 13.19 -14.04
C GLN A 194 -30.59 12.38 -14.35
N ILE A 195 -29.68 12.38 -13.39
CA ILE A 195 -28.36 11.72 -13.46
C ILE A 195 -28.35 10.64 -12.38
N ASP A 196 -27.98 9.43 -12.76
CA ASP A 196 -27.85 8.31 -11.81
C ASP A 196 -26.39 8.12 -11.40
N HIS A 197 -25.45 8.38 -12.32
CA HIS A 197 -24.03 8.21 -12.10
C HIS A 197 -23.19 9.25 -12.84
N VAL A 198 -22.15 9.76 -12.18
CA VAL A 198 -21.11 10.61 -12.79
C VAL A 198 -19.80 9.82 -12.83
N LEU A 199 -19.21 9.71 -14.02
CA LEU A 199 -17.86 9.20 -14.21
C LEU A 199 -16.95 10.38 -14.58
N TRP A 200 -16.02 10.73 -13.69
CA TRP A 200 -15.08 11.81 -13.88
C TRP A 200 -13.66 11.25 -14.02
N ALA A 201 -13.14 11.30 -15.25
CA ALA A 201 -11.73 11.06 -15.53
C ALA A 201 -10.96 12.38 -15.44
N VAL A 202 -10.06 12.46 -14.47
CA VAL A 202 -9.16 13.60 -14.29
C VAL A 202 -8.04 13.48 -15.32
N PRO A 203 -7.68 14.56 -16.04
CA PRO A 203 -6.63 14.50 -17.06
C PRO A 203 -5.29 14.04 -16.47
N ALA A 204 -4.48 13.34 -17.24
CA ALA A 204 -3.09 13.06 -16.86
C ALA A 204 -2.25 14.35 -16.91
N ALA A 205 -1.42 14.57 -15.89
CA ALA A 205 -0.66 15.80 -15.74
C ALA A 205 0.76 15.54 -15.21
N ALA A 206 1.65 15.13 -16.12
CA ALA A 206 3.07 14.89 -15.85
C ALA A 206 3.88 16.18 -16.06
N HIS A 207 3.88 17.06 -15.06
CA HIS A 207 4.62 18.33 -15.11
C HIS A 207 5.89 18.29 -14.26
N GLU A 208 6.90 19.09 -14.65
CA GLU A 208 8.08 19.30 -13.81
C GLU A 208 7.72 19.99 -12.50
N LEU A 209 8.40 19.63 -11.41
CA LEU A 209 8.12 20.14 -10.05
C LEU A 209 8.29 21.66 -9.88
N THR A 210 9.04 22.29 -10.78
CA THR A 210 9.28 23.73 -10.79
C THR A 210 8.46 24.47 -11.85
N SER A 211 7.60 23.77 -12.61
CA SER A 211 6.73 24.41 -13.61
C SER A 211 5.54 25.12 -12.98
N GLU A 212 5.14 26.24 -13.58
CA GLU A 212 3.85 26.91 -13.28
C GLU A 212 2.67 26.00 -13.61
N ASP A 213 2.83 25.09 -14.57
CA ASP A 213 1.77 24.17 -15.02
C ASP A 213 1.22 23.31 -13.87
N LEU A 214 2.00 23.05 -12.81
CA LEU A 214 1.49 22.32 -11.63
C LEU A 214 0.42 23.09 -10.86
N ILE A 215 0.57 24.42 -10.81
CA ILE A 215 -0.40 25.32 -10.16
C ILE A 215 -1.60 25.49 -11.09
N ASP A 216 -1.36 25.72 -12.38
CA ASP A 216 -2.41 25.89 -13.38
C ASP A 216 -3.27 24.63 -13.52
N ALA A 217 -2.67 23.44 -13.49
CA ALA A 217 -3.36 22.15 -13.54
C ALA A 217 -4.37 21.95 -12.39
N GLN A 218 -4.26 22.70 -11.27
CA GLN A 218 -5.28 22.63 -10.23
C GLN A 218 -6.67 23.05 -10.74
N GLN A 219 -6.73 23.92 -11.76
CA GLN A 219 -7.99 24.37 -12.37
C GLN A 219 -8.74 23.22 -13.03
N ASP A 220 -8.05 22.37 -13.77
CA ASP A 220 -8.64 21.23 -14.47
C ASP A 220 -8.83 19.99 -13.57
N GLY A 221 -8.12 19.95 -12.43
CA GLY A 221 -8.23 18.90 -11.43
C GLY A 221 -9.16 19.27 -10.26
N VAL A 222 -8.55 19.66 -9.14
CA VAL A 222 -9.25 19.80 -7.86
C VAL A 222 -10.30 20.93 -7.87
N PHE A 223 -10.06 22.04 -8.55
CA PHE A 223 -11.06 23.12 -8.67
C PHE A 223 -12.23 22.71 -9.57
N SER A 224 -11.96 22.09 -10.73
CA SER A 224 -13.00 21.51 -11.59
C SER A 224 -13.89 20.54 -10.83
N GLY A 225 -13.28 19.64 -10.04
CA GLY A 225 -14.00 18.73 -9.15
C GLY A 225 -14.85 19.44 -8.09
N PHE A 226 -14.27 20.44 -7.42
CA PHE A 226 -15.00 21.24 -6.43
C PHE A 226 -16.22 21.92 -7.06
N ARG A 227 -16.06 22.59 -8.21
CA ARG A 227 -17.15 23.29 -8.90
C ARG A 227 -18.23 22.32 -9.39
N LEU A 228 -17.83 21.14 -9.91
CA LEU A 228 -18.74 20.06 -10.27
C LEU A 228 -19.58 19.59 -9.07
N ILE A 229 -18.94 19.32 -7.93
CA ILE A 229 -19.63 18.92 -6.70
C ILE A 229 -20.61 20.01 -6.27
N LYS A 230 -20.19 21.28 -6.27
CA LYS A 230 -21.05 22.42 -5.91
C LYS A 230 -22.27 22.52 -6.82
N ALA A 231 -22.09 22.33 -8.13
CA ALA A 231 -23.18 22.34 -9.12
C ALA A 231 -24.18 21.20 -8.87
N LEU A 232 -23.70 19.99 -8.60
CA LEU A 232 -24.57 18.86 -8.24
C LEU A 232 -25.34 19.14 -6.94
N LEU A 233 -24.68 19.70 -5.93
CA LEU A 233 -25.33 20.06 -4.66
C LEU A 233 -26.39 21.15 -4.85
N SER A 234 -26.16 22.16 -5.70
CA SER A 234 -27.15 23.21 -5.99
C SER A 234 -28.38 22.67 -6.73
N LEU A 235 -28.21 21.62 -7.53
CA LEU A 235 -29.31 20.91 -8.19
C LEU A 235 -30.05 19.91 -7.26
N GLY A 236 -29.68 19.85 -5.98
CA GLY A 236 -30.36 19.04 -4.97
C GLY A 236 -29.87 17.59 -4.86
N TYR A 237 -28.80 17.20 -5.56
CA TYR A 237 -28.24 15.84 -5.48
C TYR A 237 -27.68 15.50 -4.10
N GLY A 238 -27.42 16.48 -3.23
CA GLY A 238 -27.02 16.23 -1.83
C GLY A 238 -28.08 15.46 -1.01
N LYS A 239 -29.32 15.39 -1.48
CA LYS A 239 -30.42 14.63 -0.86
C LYS A 239 -30.87 13.42 -1.69
N GLN A 240 -30.14 13.10 -2.76
CA GLN A 240 -30.46 12.02 -3.69
C GLN A 240 -29.35 10.97 -3.69
N ARG A 241 -29.69 9.76 -4.17
CA ARG A 241 -28.68 8.75 -4.48
C ARG A 241 -27.99 9.14 -5.78
N LEU A 242 -26.67 9.17 -5.77
CA LEU A 242 -25.84 9.43 -6.93
C LEU A 242 -24.62 8.51 -6.89
N GLY A 243 -24.30 7.85 -8.00
CA GLY A 243 -23.02 7.19 -8.17
C GLY A 243 -21.95 8.19 -8.62
N LEU A 244 -20.75 8.13 -8.05
CA LEU A 244 -19.61 8.92 -8.48
C LEU A 244 -18.40 8.00 -8.62
N THR A 245 -17.88 7.86 -9.84
CA THR A 245 -16.59 7.22 -10.10
C THR A 245 -15.60 8.28 -10.53
N VAL A 246 -14.52 8.44 -9.77
CA VAL A 246 -13.41 9.34 -10.09
C VAL A 246 -12.19 8.51 -10.46
N LEU A 247 -11.59 8.83 -11.59
CA LEU A 247 -10.39 8.19 -12.11
C LEU A 247 -9.25 9.20 -12.15
N THR A 248 -8.14 8.90 -11.50
CA THR A 248 -6.88 9.64 -11.58
C THR A 248 -5.80 8.75 -12.20
N GLN A 249 -4.68 9.35 -12.63
CA GLN A 249 -3.54 8.60 -13.18
C GLN A 249 -2.24 9.03 -12.50
N GLN A 250 -1.43 8.06 -12.08
CA GLN A 250 -0.16 8.27 -11.35
C GLN A 250 -0.23 9.29 -10.22
N SER A 251 -1.39 9.53 -9.60
CA SER A 251 -1.54 10.55 -8.56
C SER A 251 -1.26 10.00 -7.16
N GLN A 252 -0.97 8.69 -7.05
CA GLN A 252 -0.54 7.99 -5.85
C GLN A 252 0.66 7.08 -6.19
N SER A 253 1.57 6.89 -5.24
CA SER A 253 2.74 6.00 -5.37
C SER A 253 2.54 4.77 -4.49
N ILE A 254 2.68 3.55 -5.03
CA ILE A 254 2.59 2.33 -4.21
C ILE A 254 3.89 1.96 -3.46
N ASP A 255 5.04 2.36 -4.00
CA ASP A 255 6.37 2.16 -3.42
C ASP A 255 7.38 3.19 -3.98
N GLU A 256 8.67 3.02 -3.70
CA GLU A 256 9.73 3.93 -4.15
C GLU A 256 9.97 3.88 -5.67
N ALA A 257 9.62 2.79 -6.35
CA ALA A 257 9.81 2.60 -7.79
C ALA A 257 8.64 3.15 -8.65
N ASP A 258 7.42 3.21 -8.10
CA ASP A 258 6.22 3.70 -8.80
C ASP A 258 6.19 5.24 -8.95
N PRO A 259 6.33 5.84 -10.16
CA PRO A 259 6.36 7.29 -10.32
C PRO A 259 5.06 7.96 -9.85
N VAL A 260 5.16 9.17 -9.28
CA VAL A 260 4.02 9.95 -8.78
C VAL A 260 3.99 11.35 -9.40
N TRP A 261 2.81 11.75 -9.85
CA TRP A 261 2.50 13.04 -10.47
C TRP A 261 1.62 13.87 -9.54
N PRO A 262 2.18 14.90 -8.89
CA PRO A 262 1.47 15.58 -7.80
C PRO A 262 0.30 16.43 -8.26
N ALA A 263 0.26 16.83 -9.55
CA ALA A 263 -0.71 17.77 -10.11
C ALA A 263 -2.17 17.51 -9.69
N HIS A 264 -2.60 16.25 -9.66
CA HIS A 264 -3.98 15.90 -9.32
C HIS A 264 -4.12 15.05 -8.05
N ALA A 265 -3.05 14.87 -7.29
CA ALA A 265 -3.08 14.15 -6.01
C ALA A 265 -4.10 14.78 -5.02
N GLY A 266 -4.30 16.09 -5.07
CA GLY A 266 -5.30 16.80 -4.25
C GLY A 266 -6.76 16.36 -4.47
N VAL A 267 -7.09 15.78 -5.64
CA VAL A 267 -8.43 15.22 -5.90
C VAL A 267 -8.78 14.13 -4.90
N HIS A 268 -7.79 13.35 -4.44
CA HIS A 268 -8.01 12.30 -3.44
C HIS A 268 -8.46 12.86 -2.09
N GLY A 269 -7.91 14.00 -1.66
CA GLY A 269 -8.33 14.67 -0.43
C GLY A 269 -9.73 15.26 -0.51
N LEU A 270 -10.06 15.87 -1.66
CA LEU A 270 -11.40 16.40 -1.96
C LEU A 270 -12.46 15.30 -1.96
N VAL A 271 -12.27 14.26 -2.78
CA VAL A 271 -13.22 13.16 -2.97
C VAL A 271 -13.34 12.31 -1.70
N GLY A 272 -12.25 12.13 -0.96
CA GLY A 272 -12.31 11.37 0.27
C GLY A 272 -13.14 12.04 1.37
N SER A 273 -13.07 13.37 1.47
CA SER A 273 -13.92 14.13 2.39
C SER A 273 -15.38 14.15 1.91
N LEU A 274 -15.60 14.29 0.60
CA LEU A 274 -16.92 14.20 -0.04
C LEU A 274 -17.63 12.88 0.30
N ALA A 275 -16.93 11.75 0.22
CA ALA A 275 -17.51 10.43 0.50
C ALA A 275 -18.09 10.33 1.92
N LYS A 276 -17.53 11.06 2.88
CA LYS A 276 -17.97 11.08 4.29
C LYS A 276 -19.06 12.13 4.55
N GLU A 277 -19.05 13.23 3.80
CA GLU A 277 -20.08 14.29 3.90
C GLU A 277 -21.37 13.92 3.17
N CYS A 278 -21.26 13.32 1.98
CA CYS A 278 -22.38 12.95 1.12
C CYS A 278 -22.65 11.46 1.21
N SER A 279 -23.07 10.97 2.38
CA SER A 279 -23.27 9.53 2.65
C SER A 279 -24.33 8.84 1.76
N GLN A 280 -25.17 9.61 1.07
CA GLN A 280 -26.11 9.08 0.07
C GLN A 280 -25.45 8.78 -1.28
N TRP A 281 -24.25 9.32 -1.53
CA TRP A 281 -23.51 9.10 -2.76
C TRP A 281 -22.70 7.81 -2.66
N LYS A 282 -22.73 7.02 -3.72
CA LYS A 282 -21.89 5.84 -3.87
C LYS A 282 -20.61 6.27 -4.57
N VAL A 283 -19.56 6.54 -3.79
CA VAL A 283 -18.29 7.09 -4.31
C VAL A 283 -17.28 5.98 -4.54
N ARG A 284 -16.59 6.04 -5.68
CA ARG A 284 -15.45 5.21 -6.05
C ARG A 284 -14.33 6.11 -6.53
N LEU A 285 -13.14 5.90 -6.01
CA LEU A 285 -11.94 6.65 -6.39
C LEU A 285 -10.87 5.64 -6.77
N LEU A 286 -10.44 5.68 -8.03
CA LEU A 286 -9.46 4.75 -8.59
C LEU A 286 -8.28 5.54 -9.16
N ASP A 287 -7.06 5.14 -8.85
CA ASP A 287 -5.85 5.69 -9.45
C ASP A 287 -5.19 4.64 -10.35
N LEU A 288 -5.01 4.96 -11.61
CA LEU A 288 -4.57 4.01 -12.64
C LEU A 288 -3.14 4.30 -13.08
N ALA A 289 -2.48 3.26 -13.59
CA ALA A 289 -1.26 3.43 -14.37
C ALA A 289 -1.52 4.44 -15.51
N HIS A 290 -0.57 5.33 -15.78
CA HIS A 290 -0.67 6.18 -16.97
C HIS A 290 -0.49 5.34 -18.23
N ASP A 291 0.52 4.48 -18.22
CA ASP A 291 0.85 3.59 -19.32
C ASP A 291 0.12 2.25 -19.15
N GLY A 292 -0.58 1.83 -20.20
CA GLY A 292 -1.22 0.52 -20.27
C GLY A 292 -2.76 0.57 -20.39
N PRO A 293 -3.38 -0.61 -20.61
CA PRO A 293 -4.83 -0.71 -20.65
C PRO A 293 -5.43 -0.52 -19.26
N TRP A 294 -6.64 0.04 -19.20
CA TRP A 294 -7.42 0.02 -17.97
C TRP A 294 -7.79 -1.41 -17.57
N PRO A 295 -7.91 -1.67 -16.26
CA PRO A 295 -8.27 -3.00 -15.77
C PRO A 295 -9.64 -3.45 -16.27
N GLU A 296 -9.72 -4.72 -16.67
CA GLU A 296 -11.01 -5.41 -16.79
C GLU A 296 -11.75 -5.34 -15.43
N GLY A 297 -13.07 -5.11 -15.47
CA GLY A 297 -13.84 -4.95 -14.23
C GLY A 297 -13.56 -3.65 -13.46
N LEU A 298 -13.05 -2.60 -14.11
CA LEU A 298 -12.95 -1.24 -13.53
C LEU A 298 -14.24 -0.83 -12.81
N LEU A 299 -15.39 -1.06 -13.46
CA LEU A 299 -16.73 -0.74 -12.95
C LEU A 299 -17.27 -1.78 -11.93
N ALA A 300 -16.56 -2.89 -11.70
CA ALA A 300 -16.85 -3.87 -10.65
C ALA A 300 -16.22 -3.53 -9.29
N GLN A 301 -15.26 -2.58 -9.23
CA GLN A 301 -14.66 -2.19 -7.95
C GLN A 301 -15.68 -1.62 -6.93
N PRO A 302 -15.51 -1.90 -5.63
CA PRO A 302 -16.46 -1.46 -4.60
C PRO A 302 -16.44 0.05 -4.39
N ALA A 303 -17.53 0.56 -3.81
CA ALA A 303 -17.57 1.93 -3.31
C ALA A 303 -16.74 2.07 -2.03
N GLN A 304 -16.16 3.24 -1.83
CA GLN A 304 -15.22 3.53 -0.75
C GLN A 304 -15.85 4.55 0.20
N ALA A 305 -16.66 4.07 1.14
CA ALA A 305 -17.35 4.94 2.11
C ALA A 305 -16.38 5.75 3.00
N GLN A 306 -15.17 5.25 3.19
CA GLN A 306 -14.09 5.95 3.90
C GLN A 306 -13.29 6.91 3.01
N GLY A 307 -13.62 7.00 1.72
CA GLY A 307 -12.95 7.93 0.82
C GLY A 307 -11.53 7.51 0.44
N ASP A 308 -11.21 6.23 0.58
CA ASP A 308 -9.91 5.67 0.20
C ASP A 308 -9.87 5.36 -1.28
N ALA A 309 -8.70 5.57 -1.89
CA ALA A 309 -8.47 5.24 -3.28
C ALA A 309 -8.05 3.78 -3.41
N LEU A 310 -8.51 3.11 -4.48
CA LEU A 310 -7.87 1.88 -4.94
C LEU A 310 -6.89 2.24 -6.05
N VAL A 311 -5.66 1.78 -5.92
CA VAL A 311 -4.60 2.03 -6.91
C VAL A 311 -4.43 0.79 -7.76
N TYR A 312 -4.34 0.93 -9.09
CA TYR A 312 -4.07 -0.16 -10.01
C TYR A 312 -2.68 -0.02 -10.62
N ARG A 313 -1.81 -0.98 -10.34
CA ARG A 313 -0.44 -1.09 -10.89
C ARG A 313 -0.16 -2.55 -11.21
N GLU A 314 0.61 -2.80 -12.27
CA GLU A 314 1.16 -4.13 -12.56
C GLU A 314 0.11 -5.27 -12.55
N GLY A 315 -1.11 -5.01 -13.03
CA GLY A 315 -2.17 -6.01 -13.09
C GLY A 315 -2.96 -6.21 -11.79
N ARG A 316 -2.68 -5.46 -10.71
CA ARG A 316 -3.28 -5.66 -9.39
C ARG A 316 -3.84 -4.39 -8.78
N TRP A 317 -4.84 -4.57 -7.93
CA TRP A 317 -5.40 -3.51 -7.09
C TRP A 317 -4.68 -3.44 -5.75
N TYR A 318 -4.50 -2.22 -5.25
CA TYR A 318 -3.89 -1.92 -3.97
C TYR A 318 -4.78 -0.99 -3.17
N ARG A 319 -4.80 -1.17 -1.86
CA ARG A 319 -5.46 -0.27 -0.91
C ARG A 319 -4.45 0.34 0.06
N PRO A 320 -4.66 1.57 0.52
CA PRO A 320 -3.78 2.18 1.50
C PRO A 320 -4.04 1.59 2.89
N GLN A 321 -2.98 1.48 3.68
CA GLN A 321 -2.99 1.12 5.10
C GLN A 321 -1.94 1.95 5.84
N LEU A 322 -2.10 2.09 7.16
CA LEU A 322 -1.06 2.64 8.01
C LEU A 322 -0.45 1.53 8.87
N LEU A 323 0.86 1.38 8.82
CA LEU A 323 1.58 0.49 9.74
C LEU A 323 2.25 1.30 10.84
N ASN A 324 2.34 0.72 12.03
CA ASN A 324 3.25 1.23 13.04
C ASN A 324 4.69 1.10 12.56
N MET A 325 5.49 2.14 12.78
CA MET A 325 6.88 2.22 12.36
C MET A 325 7.79 2.48 13.56
N ARG A 326 8.82 1.64 13.69
CA ARG A 326 9.88 1.84 14.68
C ARG A 326 11.08 2.50 14.03
N LEU A 327 11.25 3.79 14.31
CA LEU A 327 12.45 4.55 13.94
C LEU A 327 13.56 4.33 14.98
N PRO A 328 14.82 4.13 14.56
CA PRO A 328 15.96 4.05 15.46
C PRO A 328 16.24 5.40 16.12
N GLN A 329 17.09 5.39 17.14
CA GLN A 329 17.62 6.65 17.67
C GLN A 329 18.61 7.27 16.66
N PRO A 330 18.73 8.61 16.61
CA PRO A 330 19.74 9.24 15.77
C PRO A 330 21.15 8.79 16.17
N GLY A 331 21.91 8.24 15.22
CA GLY A 331 23.30 7.80 15.44
C GLY A 331 24.33 8.93 15.44
N GLY A 332 23.91 10.17 15.18
CA GLY A 332 24.76 11.36 15.08
C GLY A 332 23.93 12.66 15.05
N PRO A 333 24.58 13.83 14.95
CA PRO A 333 23.90 15.11 14.90
C PRO A 333 23.05 15.24 13.62
N VAL A 334 21.76 15.55 13.81
CA VAL A 334 20.77 15.72 12.73
C VAL A 334 20.86 17.11 12.11
N TYR A 335 21.14 18.10 12.94
CA TYR A 335 21.23 19.51 12.56
C TYR A 335 22.67 19.98 12.76
N ARG A 336 23.08 20.97 11.96
CA ARG A 336 24.35 21.67 12.14
C ARG A 336 24.27 22.63 13.33
N ASP A 337 25.29 22.58 14.18
CA ASP A 337 25.52 23.61 15.18
C ASP A 337 25.80 24.95 14.49
N GLY A 338 25.05 25.99 14.86
CA GLY A 338 25.10 27.30 14.24
C GLY A 338 24.52 27.38 12.82
N GLY A 339 23.90 26.31 12.32
CA GLY A 339 23.33 26.24 10.97
C GLY A 339 22.20 27.25 10.71
N LEU A 340 21.99 27.60 9.44
CA LEU A 340 20.96 28.55 9.00
C LEU A 340 19.73 27.82 8.44
N TYR A 341 18.58 27.99 9.09
CA TYR A 341 17.32 27.35 8.69
C TYR A 341 16.24 28.38 8.35
N VAL A 342 15.57 28.19 7.22
CA VAL A 342 14.47 29.05 6.75
C VAL A 342 13.14 28.34 6.97
N LEU A 343 12.24 28.95 7.74
CA LEU A 343 10.93 28.39 8.06
C LEU A 343 9.84 29.26 7.41
N ILE A 344 9.19 28.71 6.40
CA ILE A 344 7.98 29.29 5.81
C ILE A 344 6.83 29.06 6.79
N GLY A 345 6.23 30.13 7.30
CA GLY A 345 5.28 30.06 8.41
C GLY A 345 5.93 29.89 9.79
N GLY A 346 7.22 30.18 9.94
CA GLY A 346 7.99 29.96 11.17
C GLY A 346 7.47 30.69 12.42
N ALA A 347 6.80 31.83 12.26
CA ALA A 347 6.15 32.54 13.38
C ALA A 347 4.82 31.89 13.85
N GLY A 348 4.36 30.83 13.19
CA GLY A 348 3.21 30.01 13.58
C GLY A 348 3.51 29.11 14.79
N GLY A 349 2.51 28.39 15.29
CA GLY A 349 2.66 27.57 16.51
C GLY A 349 3.74 26.50 16.41
N ILE A 350 3.60 25.56 15.47
CA ILE A 350 4.56 24.45 15.29
C ILE A 350 5.91 24.99 14.79
N GLY A 351 5.91 26.00 13.91
CA GLY A 351 7.13 26.66 13.46
C GLY A 351 7.96 27.28 14.60
N GLU A 352 7.30 27.89 15.57
CA GLU A 352 7.96 28.45 16.76
C GLU A 352 8.55 27.35 17.65
N VAL A 353 7.82 26.24 17.84
CA VAL A 353 8.31 25.07 18.59
C VAL A 353 9.57 24.49 17.95
N PHE A 354 9.55 24.29 16.62
CA PHE A 354 10.71 23.78 15.90
C PHE A 354 11.89 24.77 15.96
N SER A 355 11.61 26.08 15.86
CA SER A 355 12.64 27.12 16.01
C SER A 355 13.30 27.07 17.39
N GLU A 356 12.50 26.89 18.45
CA GLU A 356 13.01 26.78 19.81
C GLU A 356 13.94 25.57 19.97
N HIS A 357 13.56 24.42 19.40
CA HIS A 357 14.40 23.21 19.39
C HIS A 357 15.77 23.47 18.77
N LEU A 358 15.79 24.02 17.56
CA LEU A 358 17.03 24.34 16.84
C LEU A 358 17.89 25.39 17.57
N ILE A 359 17.28 26.46 18.08
CA ILE A 359 18.00 27.53 18.78
C ILE A 359 18.60 27.01 20.09
N ARG A 360 17.81 26.30 20.88
CA ARG A 360 18.23 25.83 22.21
C ARG A 360 19.32 24.77 22.11
N GLN A 361 19.18 23.79 21.21
CA GLN A 361 20.07 22.64 21.14
C GLN A 361 21.30 22.87 20.25
N HIS A 362 21.14 23.64 19.17
CA HIS A 362 22.17 23.79 18.14
C HIS A 362 22.67 25.21 17.97
N GLN A 363 22.18 26.18 18.76
CA GLN A 363 22.49 27.60 18.58
C GLN A 363 22.27 28.06 17.13
N ALA A 364 21.26 27.47 16.48
CA ALA A 364 20.97 27.68 15.08
C ALA A 364 20.49 29.11 14.81
N ARG A 365 20.74 29.60 13.59
CA ARG A 365 20.14 30.84 13.08
C ARG A 365 18.86 30.47 12.35
N VAL A 366 17.76 31.11 12.74
CA VAL A 366 16.44 30.83 12.17
C VAL A 366 15.90 32.08 11.47
N VAL A 367 15.44 31.93 10.23
CA VAL A 367 14.69 32.97 9.51
C VAL A 367 13.25 32.51 9.32
N TRP A 368 12.32 33.33 9.79
CA TRP A 368 10.89 33.16 9.58
C TRP A 368 10.43 33.98 8.38
N ILE A 369 9.75 33.34 7.44
CA ILE A 369 9.04 34.00 6.35
C ILE A 369 7.55 33.88 6.58
N GLY A 370 6.78 34.96 6.46
CA GLY A 370 5.33 34.89 6.47
C GLY A 370 4.64 36.14 5.94
N ARG A 371 3.36 36.00 5.59
CA ARG A 371 2.56 37.05 4.92
C ARG A 371 2.26 38.30 5.76
N ARG A 372 2.28 38.19 7.09
CA ARG A 372 1.85 39.28 7.97
C ARG A 372 2.94 40.34 8.05
N ALA A 373 2.54 41.60 8.20
CA ALA A 373 3.47 42.62 8.67
C ALA A 373 4.00 42.24 10.06
N ARG A 374 5.25 42.61 10.35
CA ARG A 374 5.84 42.38 11.68
C ARG A 374 5.01 43.10 12.73
N ASP A 375 4.37 42.34 13.62
CA ASP A 375 3.50 42.84 14.68
C ASP A 375 4.08 42.57 16.08
N GLU A 376 3.44 43.11 17.12
CA GLU A 376 3.88 42.93 18.51
C GLU A 376 3.86 41.47 18.98
N ALA A 377 3.01 40.62 18.38
CA ALA A 377 2.97 39.21 18.72
C ALA A 377 4.23 38.49 18.18
N ILE A 378 4.63 38.79 16.94
CA ILE A 378 5.87 38.28 16.34
C ILE A 378 7.08 38.78 17.14
N VAL A 379 7.14 40.08 17.47
CA VAL A 379 8.24 40.65 18.26
C VAL A 379 8.39 39.97 19.61
N ARG A 380 7.27 39.71 20.33
CA ARG A 380 7.30 38.99 21.60
C ARG A 380 7.87 37.57 21.46
N LYS A 381 7.53 36.85 20.39
CA LYS A 381 8.09 35.52 20.12
C LYS A 381 9.59 35.56 19.84
N GLN A 382 10.04 36.52 19.04
CA GLN A 382 11.47 36.72 18.75
C GLN A 382 12.26 36.99 20.04
N GLN A 383 11.78 37.93 20.87
CA GLN A 383 12.41 38.27 22.15
C GLN A 383 12.42 37.10 23.13
N ARG A 384 11.35 36.29 23.16
CA ARG A 384 11.30 35.06 23.98
C ARG A 384 12.39 34.08 23.56
N LEU A 385 12.54 33.83 22.27
CA LEU A 385 13.54 32.89 21.76
C LEU A 385 14.97 33.43 21.86
N ALA A 386 15.17 34.75 21.79
CA ALA A 386 16.47 35.40 22.00
C ALA A 386 17.05 35.15 23.40
N GLN A 387 16.23 34.79 24.39
CA GLN A 387 16.69 34.40 25.72
C GLN A 387 17.34 33.01 25.76
N LEU A 388 17.14 32.19 24.71
CA LEU A 388 17.61 30.82 24.62
C LEU A 388 18.82 30.65 23.68
N GLY A 389 19.05 31.62 22.79
CA GLY A 389 20.09 31.59 21.76
C GLY A 389 19.88 32.70 20.73
N PRO A 390 20.34 32.53 19.48
CA PRO A 390 20.18 33.55 18.44
C PRO A 390 18.72 33.95 18.20
N GLU A 391 18.45 35.27 18.16
CA GLU A 391 17.12 35.79 17.87
C GLU A 391 16.68 35.44 16.43
N PRO A 392 15.47 34.88 16.23
CA PRO A 392 14.95 34.62 14.89
C PRO A 392 14.78 35.91 14.08
N CYS A 393 15.19 35.90 12.81
CA CYS A 393 14.91 36.98 11.87
C CYS A 393 13.51 36.81 11.26
N TYR A 394 12.73 37.89 11.11
CA TYR A 394 11.43 37.85 10.45
C TYR A 394 11.44 38.65 9.15
N ILE A 395 11.02 38.03 8.05
CA ILE A 395 10.83 38.65 6.74
C ILE A 395 9.35 38.52 6.35
N ALA A 396 8.72 39.65 6.05
CA ALA A 396 7.35 39.68 5.57
C ALA A 396 7.33 39.44 4.06
N ALA A 397 6.85 38.28 3.62
CA ALA A 397 6.68 37.93 2.22
C ALA A 397 5.57 36.88 2.07
N ASP A 398 4.86 36.92 0.94
CA ASP A 398 3.94 35.84 0.58
C ASP A 398 4.71 34.71 -0.11
N ALA A 399 4.61 33.51 0.44
CA ALA A 399 5.33 32.35 -0.06
C ALA A 399 4.63 31.66 -1.24
N SER A 400 3.37 32.02 -1.55
CA SER A 400 2.73 31.61 -2.82
C SER A 400 3.15 32.51 -3.99
N ASP A 401 3.71 33.69 -3.72
CA ASP A 401 4.26 34.60 -4.72
C ASP A 401 5.74 34.29 -4.96
N ARG A 402 6.06 33.93 -6.21
CA ARG A 402 7.42 33.56 -6.61
C ARG A 402 8.41 34.71 -6.46
N GLU A 403 8.04 35.92 -6.88
CA GLU A 403 8.93 37.07 -6.86
C GLU A 403 9.19 37.53 -5.43
N ALA A 404 8.15 37.61 -4.61
CA ALA A 404 8.28 37.97 -3.20
C ALA A 404 9.17 36.97 -2.44
N LEU A 405 9.00 35.67 -2.69
CA LEU A 405 9.83 34.64 -2.05
C LEU A 405 11.28 34.68 -2.56
N GLN A 406 11.51 34.95 -3.84
CA GLN A 406 12.85 35.12 -4.42
C GLN A 406 13.59 36.30 -3.78
N VAL A 407 12.92 37.44 -3.60
CA VAL A 407 13.49 38.62 -2.94
C VAL A 407 13.88 38.30 -1.49
N ALA A 408 12.99 37.61 -0.75
CA ALA A 408 13.29 37.18 0.61
C ALA A 408 14.49 36.21 0.67
N ALA A 409 14.58 35.27 -0.27
CA ALA A 409 15.69 34.32 -0.32
C ALA A 409 17.04 35.00 -0.65
N GLU A 410 17.04 36.00 -1.53
CA GLU A 410 18.23 36.80 -1.81
C GLU A 410 18.66 37.62 -0.59
N GLU A 411 17.72 38.27 0.10
CA GLU A 411 18.00 39.00 1.35
C GLU A 411 18.66 38.10 2.40
N ILE A 412 18.12 36.88 2.58
CA ILE A 412 18.67 35.89 3.52
C ILE A 412 20.11 35.54 3.16
N ARG A 413 20.38 35.25 1.88
CA ARG A 413 21.74 34.91 1.44
C ARG A 413 22.72 36.06 1.62
N GLN A 414 22.31 37.27 1.27
CA GLN A 414 23.16 38.46 1.43
C GLN A 414 23.50 38.71 2.90
N ARG A 415 22.55 38.47 3.80
CA ARG A 415 22.72 38.76 5.23
C ARG A 415 23.41 37.63 6.00
N PHE A 416 23.15 36.37 5.67
CA PHE A 416 23.53 35.23 6.50
C PHE A 416 24.36 34.17 5.78
N GLY A 417 24.45 34.20 4.44
CA GLY A 417 25.22 33.25 3.65
C GLY A 417 24.43 32.00 3.25
N LYS A 418 25.08 30.83 3.33
CA LYS A 418 24.50 29.54 2.91
C LYS A 418 23.31 29.16 3.80
N ILE A 419 22.22 28.72 3.17
CA ILE A 419 21.08 28.09 3.85
C ILE A 419 21.35 26.58 3.97
N ASP A 420 21.17 26.04 5.17
CA ASP A 420 21.41 24.63 5.46
C ASP A 420 20.11 23.80 5.41
N GLY A 421 18.94 24.38 5.70
CA GLY A 421 17.67 23.67 5.56
C GLY A 421 16.44 24.58 5.42
N VAL A 422 15.38 24.04 4.83
CA VAL A 422 14.11 24.75 4.61
C VAL A 422 12.96 23.95 5.21
N VAL A 423 12.03 24.64 5.89
CA VAL A 423 10.86 24.02 6.53
C VAL A 423 9.58 24.68 6.06
N LEU A 424 8.61 23.88 5.64
CA LEU A 424 7.28 24.32 5.24
C LEU A 424 6.32 24.07 6.40
N ALA A 425 6.13 25.08 7.25
CA ALA A 425 5.24 25.05 8.41
C ALA A 425 3.93 25.84 8.19
N THR A 426 3.59 26.17 6.94
CA THR A 426 2.38 26.91 6.59
C THR A 426 1.13 26.07 6.82
N ILE A 427 0.12 26.71 7.40
CA ILE A 427 -1.20 26.14 7.60
C ILE A 427 -2.26 27.23 7.48
N VAL A 428 -3.34 26.92 6.77
CA VAL A 428 -4.58 27.69 6.71
C VAL A 428 -5.70 26.70 6.93
N LEU A 429 -6.43 26.83 8.04
CA LEU A 429 -7.59 26.02 8.34
C LEU A 429 -8.84 26.88 8.17
N ARG A 430 -9.73 26.43 7.28
CA ARG A 430 -11.01 27.04 6.98
C ARG A 430 -12.05 25.94 6.82
N ASP A 431 -12.26 25.23 7.92
CA ASP A 431 -13.11 24.04 7.97
C ASP A 431 -14.57 24.44 7.72
N GLN A 432 -15.17 23.84 6.70
CA GLN A 432 -16.53 24.10 6.28
C GLN A 432 -17.03 22.92 5.44
N SER A 433 -18.30 22.54 5.56
CA SER A 433 -18.85 21.50 4.68
C SER A 433 -18.80 21.94 3.21
N LEU A 434 -18.65 21.00 2.28
CA LEU A 434 -18.65 21.27 0.84
C LEU A 434 -19.90 22.04 0.39
N ALA A 435 -21.04 21.76 1.01
CA ALA A 435 -22.28 22.47 0.73
C ALA A 435 -22.17 23.98 1.03
N GLN A 436 -21.51 24.37 2.12
CA GLN A 436 -21.42 25.76 2.57
C GLN A 436 -20.12 26.46 2.12
N MET A 437 -19.08 25.70 1.79
CA MET A 437 -17.79 26.23 1.38
C MET A 437 -17.88 26.96 0.04
N ASP A 438 -17.39 28.19 -0.02
CA ASP A 438 -17.20 28.91 -1.27
C ASP A 438 -15.82 28.64 -1.88
N GLU A 439 -15.64 28.99 -3.14
CA GLU A 439 -14.41 28.70 -3.87
C GLU A 439 -13.20 29.45 -3.31
N ALA A 440 -13.39 30.69 -2.81
CA ALA A 440 -12.32 31.47 -2.20
C ALA A 440 -11.79 30.83 -0.91
N THR A 441 -12.69 30.29 -0.09
CA THR A 441 -12.37 29.55 1.14
C THR A 441 -11.68 28.23 0.82
N PHE A 442 -12.11 27.55 -0.25
CA PHE A 442 -11.43 26.35 -0.75
C PHE A 442 -10.01 26.68 -1.22
N ALA A 443 -9.86 27.70 -2.07
CA ALA A 443 -8.59 28.14 -2.64
C ALA A 443 -7.58 28.55 -1.57
N ALA A 444 -8.00 29.31 -0.56
CA ALA A 444 -7.11 29.82 0.48
C ALA A 444 -6.36 28.71 1.26
N SER A 445 -7.02 27.58 1.53
CA SER A 445 -6.39 26.44 2.20
C SER A 445 -5.52 25.62 1.24
N LEU A 446 -5.99 25.43 0.00
CA LEU A 446 -5.28 24.68 -1.02
C LEU A 446 -3.96 25.37 -1.43
N GLN A 447 -4.01 26.65 -1.78
CA GLN A 447 -2.85 27.44 -2.24
C GLN A 447 -1.76 27.55 -1.18
N ALA A 448 -2.13 27.55 0.10
CA ALA A 448 -1.17 27.54 1.21
C ALA A 448 -0.30 26.27 1.26
N LYS A 449 -0.70 25.21 0.54
CA LYS A 449 0.05 23.97 0.35
C LYS A 449 0.58 23.82 -1.07
N VAL A 450 -0.26 24.01 -2.09
CA VAL A 450 0.13 23.78 -3.50
C VAL A 450 1.19 24.80 -3.92
N ASP A 451 0.79 26.07 -4.03
CA ASP A 451 1.66 27.14 -4.53
C ASP A 451 2.93 27.24 -3.69
N VAL A 452 2.81 27.19 -2.36
CA VAL A 452 3.97 27.29 -1.45
C VAL A 452 4.98 26.16 -1.70
N ASN A 453 4.55 24.91 -1.90
CA ASN A 453 5.48 23.82 -2.21
C ASN A 453 6.20 24.06 -3.56
N VAL A 454 5.46 24.45 -4.59
CA VAL A 454 6.01 24.74 -5.91
C VAL A 454 6.98 25.93 -5.86
N ARG A 455 6.62 27.04 -5.19
CA ARG A 455 7.48 28.22 -5.04
C ARG A 455 8.74 27.91 -4.26
N VAL A 456 8.64 27.12 -3.18
CA VAL A 456 9.80 26.72 -2.40
C VAL A 456 10.75 25.86 -3.23
N ALA A 457 10.23 24.94 -4.05
CA ALA A 457 11.06 24.17 -4.97
C ALA A 457 11.73 25.08 -6.04
N GLN A 458 11.00 26.03 -6.60
CA GLN A 458 11.53 27.00 -7.58
C GLN A 458 12.64 27.89 -7.00
N VAL A 459 12.51 28.36 -5.76
CA VAL A 459 13.41 29.36 -5.15
C VAL A 459 14.57 28.72 -4.39
N PHE A 460 14.32 27.61 -3.70
CA PHE A 460 15.31 26.96 -2.83
C PHE A 460 15.84 25.62 -3.38
N GLY A 461 15.18 25.00 -4.36
CA GLY A 461 15.47 23.62 -4.76
C GLY A 461 16.81 23.38 -5.45
N THR A 462 17.47 24.42 -5.98
CA THR A 462 18.82 24.30 -6.55
C THR A 462 19.93 24.47 -5.51
N GLN A 463 19.59 24.72 -4.24
CA GLN A 463 20.56 24.96 -3.18
C GLN A 463 21.00 23.63 -2.53
N PRO A 464 22.27 23.53 -2.07
CA PRO A 464 22.79 22.33 -1.41
C PRO A 464 22.32 22.26 0.05
N LEU A 465 21.02 22.05 0.24
CA LEU A 465 20.34 21.90 1.52
C LEU A 465 20.64 20.53 2.13
N ASP A 466 20.77 20.48 3.45
CA ASP A 466 20.83 19.22 4.21
C ASP A 466 19.46 18.53 4.25
N PHE A 467 18.38 19.32 4.32
CA PHE A 467 17.01 18.82 4.20
C PHE A 467 16.00 19.89 3.76
N VAL A 468 14.89 19.43 3.20
CA VAL A 468 13.62 20.14 3.14
C VAL A 468 12.60 19.39 3.99
N LEU A 469 11.99 20.04 4.98
CA LEU A 469 11.04 19.42 5.89
C LEU A 469 9.62 19.97 5.66
N SER A 470 8.70 19.14 5.21
CA SER A 470 7.31 19.49 4.95
C SER A 470 6.41 19.05 6.11
N PHE A 471 5.74 20.01 6.75
CA PHE A 471 4.70 19.70 7.73
C PHE A 471 3.37 19.51 7.01
N SER A 472 2.95 18.26 6.91
CA SER A 472 1.64 17.84 6.42
C SER A 472 0.76 17.41 7.59
N SER A 473 -0.31 16.65 7.32
CA SER A 473 -1.28 16.23 8.33
C SER A 473 -1.80 14.83 8.07
N MET A 474 -2.24 14.16 9.14
CA MET A 474 -3.04 12.94 9.08
C MET A 474 -4.30 13.08 8.22
N GLN A 475 -4.72 14.31 7.88
CA GLN A 475 -5.84 14.53 6.96
C GLN A 475 -5.58 14.08 5.52
N SER A 476 -4.34 13.81 5.11
CA SER A 476 -4.08 13.13 3.83
C SER A 476 -4.65 11.71 3.79
N THR A 477 -4.73 11.04 4.95
CA THR A 477 -5.36 9.72 5.10
C THR A 477 -6.79 9.83 5.64
N LEU A 478 -7.00 10.58 6.72
CA LEU A 478 -8.27 10.65 7.44
C LEU A 478 -9.38 11.38 6.68
N LYS A 479 -9.05 12.41 5.88
CA LYS A 479 -9.98 13.13 4.99
C LYS A 479 -11.32 13.45 5.66
N ALA A 480 -11.26 14.14 6.80
CA ALA A 480 -12.40 14.37 7.68
C ALA A 480 -13.49 15.24 7.01
N PRO A 481 -14.78 15.01 7.34
CA PRO A 481 -15.85 15.91 6.92
C PRO A 481 -15.57 17.37 7.28
N GLY A 482 -15.81 18.27 6.34
CA GLY A 482 -15.58 19.71 6.48
C GLY A 482 -14.14 20.15 6.21
N GLN A 483 -13.23 19.23 5.89
CA GLN A 483 -11.81 19.53 5.66
C GLN A 483 -11.34 19.20 4.23
N SER A 484 -12.25 19.18 3.25
CA SER A 484 -11.93 18.86 1.85
C SER A 484 -10.84 19.73 1.25
N ASN A 485 -10.84 21.04 1.55
CA ASN A 485 -9.82 22.00 1.11
C ASN A 485 -8.43 21.71 1.72
N TYR A 486 -8.38 21.46 3.03
CA TYR A 486 -7.14 21.17 3.74
C TYR A 486 -6.59 19.79 3.39
N ALA A 487 -7.44 18.78 3.34
CA ALA A 487 -7.08 17.42 2.92
C ALA A 487 -6.52 17.41 1.49
N ALA A 488 -7.16 18.11 0.55
CA ALA A 488 -6.65 18.23 -0.82
C ALA A 488 -5.23 18.82 -0.88
N GLY A 489 -4.98 19.91 -0.14
CA GLY A 489 -3.65 20.50 -0.05
C GLY A 489 -2.60 19.58 0.60
N CYS A 490 -2.97 18.83 1.64
CA CYS A 490 -2.09 17.86 2.29
C CYS A 490 -1.73 16.69 1.37
N VAL A 491 -2.70 16.10 0.65
CA VAL A 491 -2.41 14.99 -0.27
C VAL A 491 -1.51 15.45 -1.42
N PHE A 492 -1.72 16.66 -1.94
CA PHE A 492 -0.78 17.27 -2.90
C PHE A 492 0.63 17.39 -2.31
N ALA A 493 0.76 17.97 -1.12
CA ALA A 493 2.07 18.19 -0.48
C ALA A 493 2.82 16.88 -0.21
N ASP A 494 2.09 15.82 0.16
CA ASP A 494 2.66 14.48 0.36
C ASP A 494 3.22 13.92 -0.97
N ALA A 495 2.42 13.93 -2.03
CA ALA A 495 2.83 13.48 -3.36
C ALA A 495 3.97 14.32 -3.95
N PHE A 496 3.94 15.64 -3.74
CA PHE A 496 4.97 16.56 -4.19
C PHE A 496 6.29 16.30 -3.46
N GLY A 497 6.25 16.11 -2.13
CA GLY A 497 7.44 15.79 -1.34
C GLY A 497 8.10 14.48 -1.79
N GLN A 498 7.29 13.45 -2.08
CA GLN A 498 7.79 12.18 -2.64
C GLN A 498 8.44 12.37 -4.02
N ALA A 499 7.77 13.07 -4.93
CA ALA A 499 8.31 13.37 -6.26
C ALA A 499 9.62 14.17 -6.18
N TRP A 500 9.70 15.13 -5.25
CA TRP A 500 10.88 15.97 -5.07
C TRP A 500 12.05 15.20 -4.47
N ALA A 501 11.79 14.30 -3.51
CA ALA A 501 12.82 13.41 -2.97
C ALA A 501 13.49 12.55 -4.06
N ARG A 502 12.73 12.10 -5.06
CA ARG A 502 13.25 11.32 -6.19
C ARG A 502 14.22 12.07 -7.10
N GLN A 503 14.22 13.41 -7.05
CA GLN A 503 15.22 14.22 -7.76
C GLN A 503 16.56 14.33 -7.00
N GLY A 504 16.74 13.57 -5.92
CA GLY A 504 17.96 13.56 -5.11
C GLY A 504 18.01 14.65 -4.04
N VAL A 505 16.93 15.41 -3.85
CA VAL A 505 16.81 16.41 -2.78
C VAL A 505 16.40 15.71 -1.48
N PRO A 506 17.02 15.98 -0.33
CA PRO A 506 16.68 15.35 0.96
C PRO A 506 15.36 15.88 1.54
N VAL A 507 14.24 15.51 0.93
CA VAL A 507 12.89 15.94 1.35
C VAL A 507 12.30 14.95 2.35
N LYS A 508 11.82 15.46 3.49
CA LYS A 508 11.14 14.71 4.54
C LYS A 508 9.74 15.28 4.76
N THR A 509 8.74 14.41 4.90
CA THR A 509 7.35 14.80 5.19
C THR A 509 6.88 14.18 6.49
N ILE A 510 6.28 15.00 7.36
CA ILE A 510 5.62 14.52 8.58
C ILE A 510 4.13 14.85 8.54
N ASN A 511 3.28 13.83 8.63
CA ASN A 511 1.83 13.96 8.71
C ASN A 511 1.42 14.05 10.18
N TRP A 512 1.27 15.27 10.68
CA TRP A 512 0.89 15.49 12.06
C TRP A 512 -0.55 15.11 12.35
N GLY A 513 -0.75 14.41 13.48
CA GLY A 513 -2.02 14.30 14.18
C GLY A 513 -2.38 15.59 14.90
N TYR A 514 -3.14 15.48 15.99
CA TYR A 514 -3.72 16.63 16.67
C TYR A 514 -2.73 17.34 17.60
N TRP A 515 -2.53 18.66 17.43
CA TRP A 515 -1.76 19.53 18.32
C TRP A 515 -2.68 20.38 19.18
N GLY A 516 -3.00 19.92 20.39
CA GLY A 516 -3.99 20.56 21.26
C GLY A 516 -3.46 21.66 22.16
N SER A 517 -2.15 21.74 22.37
CA SER A 517 -1.49 22.75 23.22
C SER A 517 -0.90 23.93 22.45
N VAL A 518 -0.70 23.80 21.14
CA VAL A 518 0.01 24.77 20.30
C VAL A 518 -0.75 25.02 19.00
N GLY A 519 -0.75 26.27 18.53
CA GLY A 519 -1.22 26.62 17.18
C GLY A 519 -2.74 26.83 17.07
N VAL A 520 -3.23 26.71 15.85
CA VAL A 520 -4.58 27.18 15.44
C VAL A 520 -5.74 26.38 16.02
N VAL A 521 -5.49 25.18 16.54
CA VAL A 521 -6.51 24.27 17.11
C VAL A 521 -6.35 24.08 18.62
N ALA A 522 -5.63 24.96 19.31
CA ALA A 522 -5.30 24.81 20.73
C ALA A 522 -6.37 25.30 21.73
N SER A 523 -7.61 25.57 21.27
CA SER A 523 -8.68 26.05 22.14
C SER A 523 -9.11 24.97 23.16
N ALA A 524 -9.49 25.39 24.37
CA ALA A 524 -9.83 24.47 25.45
C ALA A 524 -11.05 23.59 25.13
N GLU A 525 -12.07 24.17 24.47
CA GLU A 525 -13.28 23.47 24.06
C GLU A 525 -12.98 22.39 23.02
N TYR A 526 -12.18 22.72 22.00
CA TYR A 526 -11.79 21.77 20.97
C TYR A 526 -10.93 20.64 21.55
N ARG A 527 -9.99 20.98 22.46
CA ARG A 527 -9.18 19.98 23.18
C ARG A 527 -10.04 18.97 23.94
N LYS A 528 -11.02 19.44 24.71
CA LYS A 528 -11.95 18.57 25.45
C LYS A 528 -12.74 17.65 24.52
N ARG A 529 -13.16 18.15 23.35
CA ARG A 529 -13.85 17.35 22.34
C ARG A 529 -12.94 16.24 21.77
N MET A 530 -11.69 16.56 21.44
CA MET A 530 -10.74 15.59 20.91
C MET A 530 -10.40 14.50 21.95
N GLU A 531 -10.18 14.89 23.21
CA GLU A 531 -9.95 13.97 24.33
C GLU A 531 -11.13 12.99 24.52
N GLN A 532 -12.37 13.48 24.42
CA GLN A 532 -13.57 12.64 24.48
C GLN A 532 -13.68 11.65 23.32
N MET A 533 -13.12 11.98 22.16
CA MET A 533 -13.02 11.09 21.00
C MET A 533 -11.86 10.09 21.12
N GLY A 534 -10.99 10.24 22.13
CA GLY A 534 -9.80 9.41 22.34
C GLY A 534 -8.58 9.87 21.53
N ILE A 535 -8.64 11.04 20.88
CA ILE A 535 -7.51 11.62 20.16
C ILE A 535 -6.75 12.53 21.13
N ALA A 536 -5.51 12.17 21.44
CA ALA A 536 -4.69 12.90 22.39
C ALA A 536 -3.88 14.02 21.71
N SER A 537 -3.55 15.06 22.47
CA SER A 537 -2.71 16.17 22.02
C SER A 537 -1.25 15.73 21.90
N ILE A 538 -0.66 16.00 20.73
CA ILE A 538 0.77 15.92 20.49
C ILE A 538 1.43 17.10 21.19
N GLU A 539 2.44 16.81 22.01
CA GLU A 539 3.19 17.80 22.76
C GLU A 539 4.59 18.07 22.15
N PRO A 540 5.18 19.26 22.36
CA PRO A 540 6.46 19.61 21.77
C PRO A 540 7.60 18.60 21.96
N PRO A 541 7.86 18.03 23.15
CA PRO A 541 9.03 17.15 23.35
C PRO A 541 8.99 15.86 22.50
N GLU A 542 7.83 15.20 22.45
CA GLU A 542 7.63 13.97 21.67
C GLU A 542 7.66 14.27 20.16
N ALA A 543 7.08 15.40 19.74
CA ALA A 543 7.12 15.82 18.34
C ALA A 543 8.55 16.07 17.86
N MET A 544 9.37 16.79 18.64
CA MET A 544 10.77 17.04 18.25
C MET A 544 11.59 15.75 18.26
N ALA A 545 11.38 14.86 19.24
CA ALA A 545 12.05 13.56 19.26
C ALA A 545 11.73 12.71 18.02
N VAL A 546 10.48 12.74 17.53
CA VAL A 546 10.11 12.04 16.29
C VAL A 546 10.74 12.68 15.05
N LEU A 547 10.84 14.02 15.01
CA LEU A 547 11.51 14.72 13.90
C LEU A 547 12.99 14.39 13.83
N ASP A 548 13.68 14.40 14.96
CA ASP A 548 15.10 14.06 15.03
C ASP A 548 15.35 12.64 14.50
N ARG A 549 14.51 11.69 14.91
CA ARG A 549 14.55 10.31 14.39
C ARG A 549 14.26 10.24 12.89
N LEU A 550 13.19 10.90 12.42
CA LEU A 550 12.80 10.88 11.01
C LEU A 550 13.87 11.49 10.10
N LEU A 551 14.43 12.64 10.47
CA LEU A 551 15.47 13.31 9.69
C LEU A 551 16.77 12.48 9.63
N SER A 552 17.06 11.67 10.66
CA SER A 552 18.20 10.75 10.67
C SER A 552 17.96 9.44 9.92
N ALA A 553 16.70 9.06 9.69
CA ALA A 553 16.33 7.78 9.11
C ALA A 553 16.26 7.83 7.57
N PRO A 554 16.41 6.69 6.88
CA PRO A 554 16.22 6.60 5.43
C PRO A 554 14.75 6.72 4.97
N VAL A 555 13.82 6.98 5.89
CA VAL A 555 12.38 7.08 5.60
C VAL A 555 12.00 8.49 5.19
N GLN A 556 11.33 8.66 4.05
CA GLN A 556 10.97 9.98 3.54
C GLN A 556 9.70 10.56 4.16
N GLN A 557 8.75 9.70 4.55
CA GLN A 557 7.46 10.14 5.08
C GLN A 557 7.07 9.33 6.31
N ALA A 558 6.59 10.03 7.34
CA ALA A 558 5.96 9.41 8.50
C ALA A 558 4.71 10.19 8.90
N ALA A 559 3.80 9.53 9.59
CA ALA A 559 2.70 10.12 10.32
C ALA A 559 2.98 10.02 11.82
N PHE A 560 2.50 11.00 12.60
CA PHE A 560 2.59 10.92 14.05
C PHE A 560 1.21 11.16 14.67
N LEU A 561 0.70 10.15 15.35
CA LEU A 561 -0.62 10.17 15.99
C LEU A 561 -0.45 9.84 17.48
N LYS A 562 -1.18 10.57 18.33
CA LYS A 562 -1.31 10.22 19.73
C LYS A 562 -2.76 9.85 20.04
N THR A 563 -2.98 8.69 20.63
CA THR A 563 -4.32 8.21 20.98
C THR A 563 -4.38 7.68 22.41
N SER A 564 -5.48 7.94 23.10
CA SER A 564 -5.79 7.35 24.42
C SER A 564 -6.76 6.18 24.31
N ARG A 565 -7.27 5.89 23.10
CA ARG A 565 -8.19 4.79 22.83
C ARG A 565 -7.74 3.98 21.64
N ALA A 566 -7.73 2.67 21.84
CA ALA A 566 -7.10 1.76 20.93
C ALA A 566 -7.90 1.63 19.60
N GLY A 567 -9.23 1.65 19.67
CA GLY A 567 -10.11 1.70 18.49
C GLY A 567 -9.98 2.94 17.60
N VAL A 568 -9.38 4.05 18.09
CA VAL A 568 -9.13 5.26 17.27
C VAL A 568 -8.03 5.00 16.24
N ALA A 569 -7.00 4.23 16.59
CA ALA A 569 -5.93 3.87 15.66
C ALA A 569 -6.51 3.06 14.49
N LYS A 570 -7.31 2.04 14.79
CA LYS A 570 -7.98 1.22 13.79
C LYS A 570 -8.95 2.02 12.91
N ALA A 571 -9.75 2.91 13.52
CA ALA A 571 -10.64 3.82 12.79
C ALA A 571 -9.87 4.81 11.89
N SER A 572 -8.59 5.04 12.18
CA SER A 572 -7.69 5.88 11.38
C SER A 572 -6.99 5.12 10.25
N GLY A 573 -7.28 3.82 10.08
CA GLY A 573 -6.65 2.95 9.07
C GLY A 573 -5.36 2.27 9.53
N VAL A 574 -5.04 2.32 10.82
CA VAL A 574 -3.87 1.62 11.40
C VAL A 574 -4.14 0.13 11.50
N VAL A 575 -3.19 -0.64 11.00
CA VAL A 575 -3.13 -2.10 11.12
C VAL A 575 -2.20 -2.48 12.26
N ASP A 576 -2.61 -3.43 13.11
CA ASP A 576 -1.96 -3.76 14.38
C ASP A 576 -1.20 -5.10 14.37
N ASN A 577 -1.41 -5.95 13.35
CA ASN A 577 -0.73 -7.24 13.22
C ASN A 577 0.59 -7.18 12.43
N GLU A 578 1.00 -6.00 11.98
CA GLU A 578 2.22 -5.79 11.18
C GLU A 578 2.93 -4.52 11.66
N THR A 579 4.26 -4.47 11.54
CA THR A 579 5.06 -3.33 11.99
C THR A 579 6.28 -3.17 11.10
N LEU A 580 6.50 -1.96 10.64
CA LEU A 580 7.70 -1.63 9.89
C LEU A 580 8.82 -1.22 10.87
N GLN A 581 10.01 -1.75 10.69
CA GLN A 581 11.18 -1.44 11.50
C GLN A 581 12.33 -0.99 10.61
N VAL A 582 12.94 0.14 10.98
CA VAL A 582 14.19 0.59 10.39
C VAL A 582 15.33 0.02 11.24
N LEU A 583 16.09 -0.89 10.66
CA LEU A 583 17.23 -1.54 11.30
C LEU A 583 18.45 -0.62 11.29
N GLU A 584 19.18 -0.59 12.41
CA GLU A 584 20.43 0.16 12.51
C GLU A 584 21.55 -0.53 11.70
N VAL A 585 22.37 0.27 11.03
CA VAL A 585 23.62 -0.19 10.44
C VAL A 585 24.62 -0.39 11.58
N GLN A 586 25.03 -1.63 11.84
CA GLN A 586 25.98 -1.94 12.91
C GLN A 586 27.39 -1.44 12.55
N GLY A 587 27.87 -0.41 13.26
CA GLY A 587 29.22 0.14 13.10
C GLY A 587 29.42 0.93 11.80
N ALA A 588 30.65 1.44 11.58
CA ALA A 588 31.03 2.20 10.38
C ALA A 588 31.28 1.29 9.15
N THR A 589 30.45 0.26 8.97
CA THR A 589 30.65 -0.70 7.89
C THR A 589 29.96 -0.25 6.62
N GLU A 590 30.77 -0.07 5.58
CA GLU A 590 30.30 0.25 4.23
C GLU A 590 29.60 -0.95 3.60
N ARG A 591 28.59 -0.65 2.79
CA ARG A 591 27.89 -1.64 1.99
C ARG A 591 28.86 -2.33 1.05
N VAL A 592 28.79 -3.65 0.96
CA VAL A 592 29.54 -4.41 -0.06
C VAL A 592 28.98 -4.07 -1.44
N SER A 593 29.85 -3.59 -2.35
CA SER A 593 29.43 -3.23 -3.71
C SER A 593 28.94 -4.46 -4.47
N LEU A 594 27.76 -4.34 -5.09
CA LEU A 594 27.19 -5.39 -5.93
C LEU A 594 28.04 -5.63 -7.19
N GLU A 595 28.75 -4.62 -7.69
CA GLU A 595 29.66 -4.76 -8.84
C GLU A 595 30.81 -5.72 -8.54
N ILE A 596 31.32 -5.72 -7.30
CA ILE A 596 32.38 -6.64 -6.88
C ILE A 596 31.84 -8.07 -6.85
N LEU A 597 30.60 -8.25 -6.38
CA LEU A 597 29.96 -9.57 -6.33
C LEU A 597 29.65 -10.08 -7.74
N GLU A 598 29.16 -9.21 -8.62
CA GLU A 598 28.91 -9.55 -10.02
C GLU A 598 30.20 -9.92 -10.77
N ALA A 599 31.28 -9.19 -10.55
CA ALA A 599 32.59 -9.46 -11.13
C ALA A 599 33.28 -10.72 -10.56
N SER A 600 32.83 -11.23 -9.41
CA SER A 600 33.39 -12.42 -8.77
C SER A 600 32.91 -13.74 -9.40
N ALA A 601 31.91 -13.70 -10.28
CA ALA A 601 31.38 -14.88 -10.96
C ALA A 601 32.46 -15.63 -11.77
N PRO A 602 32.37 -16.97 -11.87
CA PRO A 602 33.35 -17.80 -12.53
C PRO A 602 33.40 -17.53 -14.04
N ARG A 603 34.48 -18.00 -14.70
CA ARG A 603 34.61 -17.94 -16.16
C ARG A 603 33.40 -18.57 -16.83
N MET A 604 32.93 -17.94 -17.91
CA MET A 604 31.76 -18.38 -18.68
C MET A 604 31.75 -19.90 -18.89
N LEU A 605 30.57 -20.50 -18.76
CA LEU A 605 30.31 -21.86 -19.25
C LEU A 605 30.86 -21.97 -20.68
N PRO A 606 31.69 -22.97 -21.01
CA PRO A 606 32.24 -23.11 -22.35
C PRO A 606 31.13 -23.08 -23.39
N VAL A 607 31.29 -22.26 -24.44
CA VAL A 607 30.26 -22.03 -25.48
C VAL A 607 29.74 -23.35 -26.06
N GLU A 608 30.61 -24.34 -26.22
CA GLU A 608 30.26 -25.67 -26.71
C GLU A 608 29.33 -26.44 -25.76
N VAL A 609 29.55 -26.34 -24.45
CA VAL A 609 28.70 -26.94 -23.42
C VAL A 609 27.35 -26.25 -23.38
N SER A 610 27.33 -24.91 -23.44
CA SER A 610 26.09 -24.12 -23.48
C SER A 610 25.26 -24.41 -24.72
N ARG A 611 25.88 -24.41 -25.91
CA ARG A 611 25.18 -24.67 -27.17
C ARG A 611 24.61 -26.09 -27.19
N ARG A 612 25.41 -27.09 -26.78
CA ARG A 612 24.96 -28.48 -26.71
C ARG A 612 23.76 -28.64 -25.77
N ALA A 613 23.78 -27.99 -24.61
CA ALA A 613 22.66 -28.03 -23.66
C ALA A 613 21.39 -27.41 -24.26
N GLN A 614 21.51 -26.29 -24.97
CA GLN A 614 20.39 -25.64 -25.65
C GLN A 614 19.81 -26.50 -26.78
N ASP A 615 20.66 -27.06 -27.64
CA ASP A 615 20.23 -27.92 -28.75
C ASP A 615 19.50 -29.17 -28.23
N GLN A 616 20.03 -29.80 -27.17
CA GLN A 616 19.40 -30.95 -26.50
C GLN A 616 18.05 -30.57 -25.86
N ALA A 617 17.97 -29.42 -25.19
CA ALA A 617 16.73 -28.93 -24.61
C ALA A 617 15.67 -28.70 -25.69
N GLN A 618 16.04 -28.11 -26.84
CA GLN A 618 15.11 -27.85 -27.94
C GLN A 618 14.63 -29.15 -28.62
N GLU A 619 15.51 -30.13 -28.83
CA GLU A 619 15.11 -31.44 -29.36
C GLU A 619 14.13 -32.14 -28.42
N LEU A 620 14.42 -32.12 -27.11
CA LEU A 620 13.58 -32.69 -26.06
C LEU A 620 12.21 -32.00 -26.01
N GLU A 621 12.18 -30.66 -26.00
CA GLU A 621 10.94 -29.86 -25.95
C GLU A 621 9.99 -30.24 -27.10
N ARG A 622 10.51 -30.37 -28.32
CA ARG A 622 9.72 -30.76 -29.50
C ARG A 622 9.18 -32.20 -29.38
N LEU A 623 9.97 -33.12 -28.84
CA LEU A 623 9.53 -34.50 -28.63
C LEU A 623 8.46 -34.59 -27.54
N LEU A 624 8.64 -33.86 -26.44
CA LEU A 624 7.66 -33.77 -25.36
C LEU A 624 6.34 -33.15 -25.83
N GLY A 625 6.39 -32.14 -26.70
CA GLY A 625 5.19 -31.54 -27.30
C GLY A 625 4.37 -32.54 -28.11
N ARG A 626 5.05 -33.36 -28.92
CA ARG A 626 4.41 -34.45 -29.68
C ARG A 626 3.83 -35.54 -28.77
N LEU A 627 4.53 -35.91 -27.71
CA LEU A 627 4.04 -36.87 -26.71
C LEU A 627 2.83 -36.32 -25.94
N LEU A 628 2.84 -35.03 -25.59
CA LEU A 628 1.71 -34.35 -24.94
C LEU A 628 0.50 -34.32 -25.86
N TRP A 629 0.68 -33.90 -27.11
CA TRP A 629 -0.37 -33.91 -28.13
C TRP A 629 -1.00 -35.29 -28.31
N GLY A 630 -0.16 -36.32 -28.48
CA GLY A 630 -0.61 -37.70 -28.67
C GLY A 630 -1.39 -38.23 -27.47
N GLN A 631 -0.89 -38.03 -26.24
CA GLN A 631 -1.55 -38.53 -25.03
C GLN A 631 -2.87 -37.81 -24.74
N LEU A 632 -2.93 -36.48 -24.92
CA LEU A 632 -4.19 -35.75 -24.74
C LEU A 632 -5.22 -36.15 -25.81
N SER A 633 -4.78 -36.41 -27.04
CA SER A 633 -5.65 -36.93 -28.10
C SER A 633 -6.21 -38.33 -27.77
N GLU A 634 -5.39 -39.24 -27.23
CA GLU A 634 -5.87 -40.57 -26.78
C GLU A 634 -6.85 -40.50 -25.61
N LEU A 635 -6.72 -39.48 -24.74
CA LEU A 635 -7.69 -39.20 -23.68
C LEU A 635 -9.03 -38.67 -24.21
N GLY A 636 -9.17 -38.47 -25.52
CA GLY A 636 -10.38 -37.99 -26.17
C GLY A 636 -10.49 -36.47 -26.24
N LEU A 637 -9.44 -35.72 -25.88
CA LEU A 637 -9.40 -34.28 -26.18
C LEU A 637 -9.27 -34.08 -27.69
N PHE A 638 -9.76 -32.93 -28.18
CA PHE A 638 -9.64 -32.49 -29.58
C PHE A 638 -10.39 -33.31 -30.63
N ALA A 639 -11.19 -34.31 -30.24
CA ALA A 639 -11.96 -35.16 -31.17
C ALA A 639 -13.15 -34.43 -31.85
N THR A 640 -13.66 -33.36 -31.25
CA THR A 640 -14.77 -32.53 -31.76
C THR A 640 -14.28 -31.14 -32.16
N PRO A 641 -14.58 -30.63 -33.38
CA PRO A 641 -14.18 -29.29 -33.79
C PRO A 641 -14.97 -28.21 -33.06
N ALA A 642 -14.30 -27.12 -32.67
CA ALA A 642 -14.83 -25.90 -32.06
C ALA A 642 -15.45 -26.07 -30.66
N MET A 643 -14.60 -26.16 -29.64
CA MET A 643 -15.00 -26.09 -28.23
C MET A 643 -14.13 -25.10 -27.45
N ASP A 644 -14.64 -24.63 -26.30
CA ASP A 644 -13.82 -23.96 -25.30
C ASP A 644 -13.08 -24.99 -24.41
N VAL A 645 -12.07 -24.55 -23.67
CA VAL A 645 -11.26 -25.44 -22.82
C VAL A 645 -12.09 -26.00 -21.66
N ALA A 646 -13.10 -25.27 -21.19
CA ALA A 646 -13.99 -25.71 -20.12
C ALA A 646 -14.75 -26.99 -20.49
N ALA A 647 -15.20 -27.09 -21.73
CA ALA A 647 -15.86 -28.28 -22.21
C ALA A 647 -14.92 -29.49 -22.32
N TRP A 648 -13.64 -29.30 -22.68
CA TRP A 648 -12.66 -30.39 -22.64
C TRP A 648 -12.37 -30.87 -21.21
N LYS A 649 -12.22 -29.94 -20.25
CA LYS A 649 -12.06 -30.28 -18.82
C LYS A 649 -13.21 -31.17 -18.33
N GLN A 650 -14.45 -30.82 -18.70
CA GLN A 650 -15.64 -31.60 -18.35
C GLN A 650 -15.68 -32.96 -19.05
N ALA A 651 -15.33 -33.02 -20.34
CA ALA A 651 -15.40 -34.26 -21.13
C ALA A 651 -14.52 -35.39 -20.58
N ILE A 652 -13.34 -35.06 -20.04
CA ILE A 652 -12.42 -36.03 -19.44
C ILE A 652 -12.58 -36.15 -17.91
N GLY A 653 -13.50 -35.40 -17.31
CA GLY A 653 -13.69 -35.37 -15.84
C GLY A 653 -12.43 -34.92 -15.10
N LEU A 654 -11.74 -33.89 -15.61
CA LEU A 654 -10.44 -33.46 -15.08
C LEU A 654 -10.58 -32.99 -13.62
N PRO A 655 -9.77 -33.51 -12.68
CA PRO A 655 -9.73 -33.01 -11.32
C PRO A 655 -9.38 -31.52 -11.28
N ALA A 656 -10.06 -30.75 -10.41
CA ALA A 656 -9.90 -29.29 -10.29
C ALA A 656 -8.42 -28.85 -10.15
N MET A 657 -7.58 -29.65 -9.48
CA MET A 657 -6.16 -29.37 -9.30
C MET A 657 -5.35 -29.29 -10.62
N TYR A 658 -5.83 -29.91 -11.71
CA TYR A 658 -5.14 -29.96 -13.00
C TYR A 658 -5.76 -29.00 -14.03
N GLU A 659 -6.77 -28.20 -13.67
CA GLU A 659 -7.41 -27.30 -14.62
C GLU A 659 -6.43 -26.28 -15.22
N ARG A 660 -5.63 -25.63 -14.36
CA ARG A 660 -4.59 -24.68 -14.78
C ARG A 660 -3.49 -25.36 -15.60
N TRP A 661 -3.19 -26.61 -15.27
CA TRP A 661 -2.23 -27.42 -16.02
C TRP A 661 -2.74 -27.68 -17.44
N LEU A 662 -4.02 -28.02 -17.62
CA LEU A 662 -4.59 -28.22 -18.95
C LEU A 662 -4.71 -26.92 -19.74
N ASP A 663 -5.11 -25.81 -19.10
CA ASP A 663 -5.16 -24.50 -19.75
C ASP A 663 -3.78 -24.13 -20.33
N HIS A 664 -2.72 -24.37 -19.58
CA HIS A 664 -1.37 -24.14 -20.06
C HIS A 664 -0.94 -25.13 -21.15
N SER A 665 -1.28 -26.43 -21.03
CA SER A 665 -1.02 -27.43 -22.08
C SER A 665 -1.63 -27.01 -23.42
N VAL A 666 -2.86 -26.49 -23.42
CA VAL A 666 -3.53 -25.96 -24.62
C VAL A 666 -2.76 -24.78 -25.21
N GLN A 667 -2.28 -23.86 -24.37
CA GLN A 667 -1.48 -22.72 -24.80
C GLN A 667 -0.15 -23.16 -25.44
N VAL A 668 0.57 -24.12 -24.84
CA VAL A 668 1.80 -24.68 -25.41
C VAL A 668 1.54 -25.35 -26.76
N LEU A 669 0.47 -26.13 -26.87
CA LEU A 669 0.08 -26.78 -28.13
C LEU A 669 -0.32 -25.76 -29.21
N HIS A 670 -0.90 -24.63 -28.82
CA HIS A 670 -1.15 -23.51 -29.74
C HIS A 670 0.16 -22.89 -30.24
N GLU A 671 1.09 -22.58 -29.35
CA GLU A 671 2.40 -22.00 -29.68
C GLU A 671 3.24 -22.94 -30.57
N GLN A 672 3.11 -24.25 -30.39
CA GLN A 672 3.75 -25.26 -31.24
C GLN A 672 2.99 -25.55 -32.55
N GLY A 673 1.87 -24.88 -32.81
CA GLY A 673 1.15 -24.97 -34.07
C GLY A 673 0.24 -26.20 -34.23
N TYR A 674 -0.18 -26.82 -33.13
CA TYR A 674 -1.23 -27.86 -33.15
C TYR A 674 -2.64 -27.24 -33.12
N LEU A 675 -2.80 -26.12 -32.39
CA LEU A 675 -4.06 -25.43 -32.20
C LEU A 675 -4.05 -24.02 -32.79
N GLU A 676 -5.22 -23.50 -33.14
CA GLU A 676 -5.48 -22.10 -33.49
C GLU A 676 -6.68 -21.56 -32.72
N ARG A 677 -6.66 -20.25 -32.45
CA ARG A 677 -7.71 -19.57 -31.70
C ARG A 677 -8.67 -18.85 -32.65
N ASP A 678 -9.96 -19.14 -32.55
CA ASP A 678 -11.05 -18.48 -33.28
C ASP A 678 -12.04 -17.87 -32.28
N GLY A 679 -11.84 -16.60 -31.94
CA GLY A 679 -12.57 -15.94 -30.85
C GLY A 679 -12.31 -16.60 -29.48
N GLN A 680 -13.37 -17.16 -28.89
CA GLN A 680 -13.30 -17.92 -27.62
C GLN A 680 -13.12 -19.44 -27.84
N ALA A 681 -13.17 -19.92 -29.08
CA ALA A 681 -13.08 -21.33 -29.41
C ALA A 681 -11.67 -21.71 -29.89
N TRP A 682 -11.29 -22.97 -29.67
CA TRP A 682 -10.06 -23.56 -30.19
C TRP A 682 -10.35 -24.51 -31.35
N LYS A 683 -9.50 -24.48 -32.37
CA LYS A 683 -9.55 -25.39 -33.53
C LYS A 683 -8.23 -26.14 -33.68
N VAL A 684 -8.34 -27.41 -34.08
CA VAL A 684 -7.18 -28.23 -34.48
C VAL A 684 -6.76 -27.83 -35.89
N ARG A 685 -5.49 -27.52 -36.09
CA ARG A 685 -4.97 -27.17 -37.41
C ARG A 685 -4.96 -28.40 -38.33
N GLU A 686 -5.22 -28.22 -39.63
CA GLU A 686 -5.32 -29.33 -40.59
C GLU A 686 -4.04 -30.19 -40.70
N VAL A 687 -2.88 -29.65 -40.33
CA VAL A 687 -1.57 -30.33 -40.36
C VAL A 687 -1.29 -31.13 -39.07
N ALA A 688 -2.18 -31.09 -38.08
CA ALA A 688 -1.97 -31.62 -36.73
C ALA A 688 -2.52 -33.04 -36.51
N ALA A 689 -2.47 -33.93 -37.51
CA ALA A 689 -2.87 -35.33 -37.30
C ALA A 689 -1.96 -35.98 -36.23
N ALA A 690 -2.56 -36.54 -35.17
CA ALA A 690 -1.80 -37.22 -34.13
C ALA A 690 -1.09 -38.46 -34.69
N GLU A 691 0.22 -38.54 -34.50
CA GLU A 691 0.97 -39.77 -34.74
C GLU A 691 0.50 -40.86 -33.76
N PRO A 692 0.47 -42.15 -34.16
CA PRO A 692 0.14 -43.23 -33.25
C PRO A 692 1.06 -43.24 -32.03
N MET A 693 0.52 -43.37 -30.82
CA MET A 693 1.33 -43.32 -29.60
C MET A 693 2.44 -44.37 -29.57
N ALA A 694 2.23 -45.55 -30.17
CA ALA A 694 3.28 -46.57 -30.29
C ALA A 694 4.54 -46.06 -31.03
N GLN A 695 4.35 -45.24 -32.07
CA GLN A 695 5.45 -44.62 -32.82
C GLN A 695 6.14 -43.53 -31.98
N LEU A 696 5.38 -42.74 -31.22
CA LEU A 696 5.93 -41.72 -30.33
C LEU A 696 6.74 -42.33 -29.17
N TRP A 697 6.27 -43.42 -28.57
CA TRP A 697 7.02 -44.16 -27.56
C TRP A 697 8.31 -44.76 -28.11
N THR A 698 8.30 -45.28 -29.34
CA THR A 698 9.51 -45.76 -30.01
C THR A 698 10.54 -44.62 -30.20
N GLN A 699 10.07 -43.43 -30.55
CA GLN A 699 10.94 -42.25 -30.68
C GLN A 699 11.49 -41.78 -29.33
N TRP A 700 10.68 -41.82 -28.27
CA TRP A 700 11.09 -41.54 -26.89
C TRP A 700 12.18 -42.48 -26.41
N GLU A 701 11.96 -43.79 -26.51
CA GLU A 701 12.92 -44.81 -26.12
C GLU A 701 14.23 -44.69 -26.93
N GLY A 702 14.11 -44.41 -28.23
CA GLY A 702 15.27 -44.12 -29.08
C GLY A 702 16.04 -42.86 -28.66
N TYR A 703 15.35 -41.80 -28.23
CA TYR A 703 15.98 -40.59 -27.70
C TYR A 703 16.69 -40.86 -26.36
N GLN A 704 16.04 -41.60 -25.45
CA GLN A 704 16.64 -42.00 -24.18
C GLN A 704 17.93 -42.79 -24.39
N GLU A 705 17.92 -43.77 -25.31
CA GLU A 705 19.10 -44.61 -25.65
C GLU A 705 20.28 -43.75 -26.15
N ARG A 706 20.04 -42.81 -27.07
CA ARG A 706 21.09 -41.89 -27.59
C ARG A 706 21.66 -40.99 -26.50
N SER A 707 20.83 -40.61 -25.54
CA SER A 707 21.19 -39.69 -24.45
C SER A 707 21.75 -40.39 -23.20
N ARG A 708 21.91 -41.74 -23.20
CA ARG A 708 22.41 -42.53 -22.05
C ARG A 708 23.84 -42.19 -21.60
N SER A 709 24.66 -41.62 -22.48
CA SER A 709 26.07 -41.32 -22.21
C SER A 709 26.25 -40.09 -21.30
N ASP A 710 25.21 -39.26 -21.14
CA ASP A 710 25.22 -38.10 -20.26
C ASP A 710 24.58 -38.44 -18.91
N ALA A 711 25.39 -38.42 -17.83
CA ALA A 711 24.94 -38.77 -16.50
C ALA A 711 23.81 -37.86 -15.98
N SER A 712 23.81 -36.58 -16.38
CA SER A 712 22.78 -35.61 -15.98
C SER A 712 21.47 -35.80 -16.74
N GLY A 713 21.56 -35.92 -18.07
CA GLY A 713 20.40 -36.22 -18.92
C GLY A 713 19.68 -37.50 -18.46
N ARG A 714 20.40 -38.51 -17.96
CA ARG A 714 19.77 -39.74 -17.43
C ARG A 714 18.79 -39.49 -16.28
N ALA A 715 19.10 -38.61 -15.34
CA ALA A 715 18.20 -38.33 -14.21
C ALA A 715 16.92 -37.64 -14.67
N GLN A 716 17.05 -36.60 -15.52
CA GLN A 716 15.93 -35.88 -16.11
C GLN A 716 15.03 -36.81 -16.95
N LEU A 717 15.64 -37.63 -17.82
CA LEU A 717 14.91 -38.56 -18.68
C LEU A 717 14.26 -39.69 -17.90
N SER A 718 14.87 -40.15 -16.80
CA SER A 718 14.26 -41.13 -15.92
C SER A 718 13.02 -40.57 -15.23
N LEU A 719 13.10 -39.35 -14.68
CA LEU A 719 11.94 -38.69 -14.06
C LEU A 719 10.82 -38.43 -15.07
N LEU A 720 11.16 -37.95 -16.26
CA LEU A 720 10.21 -37.78 -17.36
C LEU A 720 9.54 -39.09 -17.76
N ASP A 721 10.29 -40.19 -17.87
CA ASP A 721 9.72 -41.48 -18.26
C ASP A 721 8.64 -41.96 -17.29
N HIS A 722 8.89 -41.81 -15.98
CA HIS A 722 7.93 -42.19 -14.94
C HIS A 722 6.66 -41.34 -15.00
N THR A 723 6.81 -40.02 -15.21
CA THR A 723 5.71 -39.07 -15.25
C THR A 723 4.90 -39.17 -16.54
N LEU A 724 5.56 -39.25 -17.69
CA LEU A 724 4.94 -39.47 -19.01
C LEU A 724 4.12 -40.77 -19.03
N ARG A 725 4.68 -41.88 -18.54
CA ARG A 725 3.96 -43.17 -18.52
C ARG A 725 2.78 -43.17 -17.56
N ALA A 726 2.79 -42.31 -16.54
CA ALA A 726 1.72 -42.18 -15.57
C ALA A 726 0.71 -41.06 -15.90
N LEU A 727 0.99 -40.22 -16.91
CA LEU A 727 0.28 -38.95 -17.13
C LEU A 727 -1.23 -39.13 -17.27
N ALA A 728 -1.69 -40.07 -18.10
CA ALA A 728 -3.11 -40.37 -18.25
C ALA A 728 -3.78 -40.76 -16.92
N ALA A 729 -3.15 -41.64 -16.14
CA ALA A 729 -3.66 -42.07 -14.84
C ALA A 729 -3.66 -40.92 -13.82
N ILE A 730 -2.69 -40.00 -13.90
CA ILE A 730 -2.63 -38.80 -13.06
C ILE A 730 -3.79 -37.87 -13.38
N LEU A 731 -3.99 -37.54 -14.66
CA LEU A 731 -5.03 -36.62 -15.11
C LEU A 731 -6.44 -37.18 -14.90
N GLN A 732 -6.62 -38.50 -14.90
CA GLN A 732 -7.87 -39.17 -14.56
C GLN A 732 -8.07 -39.37 -13.03
N GLY A 733 -7.12 -38.91 -12.20
CA GLY A 733 -7.19 -39.05 -10.74
C GLY A 733 -6.98 -40.46 -10.21
N GLN A 734 -6.54 -41.41 -11.04
CA GLN A 734 -6.29 -42.80 -10.68
C GLN A 734 -4.96 -43.00 -9.94
N ARG A 735 -3.99 -42.11 -10.15
CA ARG A 735 -2.68 -42.12 -9.48
C ARG A 735 -2.28 -40.72 -9.06
N LYS A 736 -1.69 -40.55 -7.88
CA LYS A 736 -1.19 -39.24 -7.44
C LYS A 736 0.17 -38.94 -8.06
N ALA A 737 0.38 -37.71 -8.54
CA ALA A 737 1.69 -37.28 -9.06
C ALA A 737 2.80 -37.44 -8.01
N THR A 738 2.53 -37.17 -6.73
CA THR A 738 3.49 -37.35 -5.64
C THR A 738 4.01 -38.77 -5.51
N GLU A 739 3.16 -39.78 -5.74
CA GLU A 739 3.56 -41.21 -5.68
C GLU A 739 4.40 -41.64 -6.89
N VAL A 740 4.36 -40.86 -7.97
CA VAL A 740 5.15 -41.08 -9.19
C VAL A 740 6.52 -40.42 -9.05
N LEU A 741 6.56 -39.16 -8.60
CA LEU A 741 7.80 -38.41 -8.42
C LEU A 741 8.61 -38.88 -7.19
N PHE A 742 7.93 -39.31 -6.12
CA PHE A 742 8.55 -39.75 -4.86
C PHE A 742 8.13 -41.19 -4.50
N PRO A 743 8.54 -42.20 -5.29
CA PRO A 743 8.17 -43.58 -5.02
C PRO A 743 8.70 -44.01 -3.65
N ASN A 744 7.85 -44.65 -2.85
CA ASN A 744 8.16 -45.05 -1.46
C ASN A 744 8.62 -43.88 -0.57
N ALA A 745 8.18 -42.66 -0.86
CA ALA A 745 8.64 -41.42 -0.21
C ALA A 745 10.16 -41.17 -0.32
N SER A 746 10.80 -41.71 -1.36
CA SER A 746 12.22 -41.53 -1.66
C SER A 746 12.48 -40.33 -2.56
N MET A 747 13.59 -39.63 -2.31
CA MET A 747 14.07 -38.48 -3.10
C MET A 747 14.97 -38.88 -4.28
N GLN A 748 15.29 -40.18 -4.41
CA GLN A 748 16.30 -40.66 -5.36
C GLN A 748 16.03 -40.26 -6.82
N LEU A 749 14.76 -40.22 -7.25
CA LEU A 749 14.39 -39.82 -8.62
C LEU A 749 14.55 -38.32 -8.88
N VAL A 750 14.54 -37.49 -7.84
CA VAL A 750 14.56 -36.02 -7.95
C VAL A 750 15.94 -35.44 -7.60
N GLU A 751 16.73 -36.10 -6.75
CA GLU A 751 18.03 -35.61 -6.30
C GLU A 751 19.00 -35.33 -7.45
N GLY A 752 19.03 -36.20 -8.47
CA GLY A 752 19.89 -36.05 -9.65
C GLY A 752 19.49 -34.91 -10.61
N ILE A 753 18.37 -34.22 -10.36
CA ILE A 753 17.99 -33.02 -11.11
C ILE A 753 18.83 -31.82 -10.66
N TYR A 754 19.18 -31.77 -9.37
CA TYR A 754 19.87 -30.64 -8.75
C TYR A 754 21.35 -30.90 -8.46
N LYS A 755 21.84 -32.15 -8.63
CA LYS A 755 23.24 -32.55 -8.40
C LYS A 755 23.81 -33.28 -9.62
N GLY A 756 25.08 -32.99 -9.96
CA GLY A 756 25.82 -33.76 -10.97
C GLY A 756 25.49 -33.41 -12.42
N ASN A 757 25.09 -32.16 -12.66
CA ASN A 757 24.83 -31.59 -13.98
C ASN A 757 25.73 -30.36 -14.19
N PRO A 758 26.51 -30.25 -15.30
CA PRO A 758 27.29 -29.07 -15.61
C PRO A 758 26.55 -27.73 -15.53
N VAL A 759 25.26 -27.68 -15.87
CA VAL A 759 24.45 -26.45 -15.77
C VAL A 759 24.14 -26.12 -14.31
N SER A 760 23.57 -27.07 -13.55
CA SER A 760 23.27 -26.86 -12.12
C SER A 760 24.52 -26.58 -11.29
N ASP A 761 25.63 -27.27 -11.60
CA ASP A 761 26.92 -27.06 -10.95
C ASP A 761 27.46 -25.66 -11.24
N TYR A 762 27.35 -25.16 -12.49
CA TYR A 762 27.73 -23.79 -12.83
C TYR A 762 26.97 -22.74 -12.00
N PHE A 763 25.64 -22.84 -11.91
CA PHE A 763 24.84 -21.87 -11.13
C PHE A 763 25.15 -21.95 -9.63
N ASN A 764 25.39 -23.15 -9.10
CA ASN A 764 25.84 -23.33 -7.72
C ASN A 764 27.23 -22.72 -7.48
N GLU A 765 28.16 -22.80 -8.44
CA GLU A 765 29.48 -22.16 -8.34
C GLU A 765 29.37 -20.64 -8.38
N VAL A 766 28.56 -20.07 -9.29
CA VAL A 766 28.32 -18.62 -9.35
C VAL A 766 27.74 -18.10 -8.03
N LEU A 767 26.77 -18.80 -7.46
CA LEU A 767 26.19 -18.46 -6.16
C LEU A 767 27.24 -18.55 -5.04
N GLY A 768 28.06 -19.61 -5.04
CA GLY A 768 29.15 -19.79 -4.08
C GLY A 768 30.24 -18.72 -4.18
N ASP A 769 30.61 -18.30 -5.39
CA ASP A 769 31.57 -17.22 -5.65
C ASP A 769 31.05 -15.89 -5.11
N SER A 770 29.79 -15.58 -5.38
CA SER A 770 29.12 -14.38 -4.88
C SER A 770 29.09 -14.35 -3.34
N LEU A 771 28.82 -15.50 -2.71
CA LEU A 771 28.85 -15.62 -1.26
C LEU A 771 30.26 -15.40 -0.69
N LEU A 772 31.28 -16.05 -1.26
CA LEU A 772 32.66 -15.90 -0.78
C LEU A 772 33.17 -14.47 -0.95
N ALA A 773 32.88 -13.83 -2.09
CA ALA A 773 33.25 -12.44 -2.33
C ALA A 773 32.64 -11.51 -1.27
N TYR A 774 31.38 -11.75 -0.87
CA TYR A 774 30.76 -11.05 0.23
C TYR A 774 31.48 -11.30 1.56
N VAL A 775 31.72 -12.56 1.93
CA VAL A 775 32.41 -12.94 3.18
C VAL A 775 33.79 -12.29 3.25
N GLU A 776 34.58 -12.37 2.18
CA GLU A 776 35.91 -11.78 2.09
C GLU A 776 35.89 -10.26 2.23
N GLN A 777 34.94 -9.59 1.57
CA GLN A 777 34.82 -8.13 1.66
C GLN A 777 34.39 -7.69 3.07
N ARG A 778 33.47 -8.42 3.71
CA ARG A 778 33.07 -8.18 5.09
C ARG A 778 34.25 -8.36 6.05
N LEU A 779 35.07 -9.39 5.87
CA LEU A 779 36.25 -9.63 6.71
C LEU A 779 37.38 -8.63 6.45
N LYS A 780 37.50 -8.07 5.25
CA LYS A 780 38.41 -6.94 4.98
C LYS A 780 37.99 -5.69 5.76
N GLN A 781 36.70 -5.41 5.83
CA GLN A 781 36.17 -4.25 6.57
C GLN A 781 36.20 -4.48 8.09
N GLN A 782 35.89 -5.70 8.54
CA GLN A 782 35.81 -6.10 9.94
C GLN A 782 36.41 -7.51 10.13
N PRO A 783 37.72 -7.63 10.42
CA PRO A 783 38.40 -8.92 10.54
C PRO A 783 37.83 -9.87 11.60
N GLU A 784 37.23 -9.33 12.65
CA GLU A 784 36.63 -10.09 13.76
C GLU A 784 35.14 -10.38 13.56
N ALA A 785 34.58 -10.07 12.38
CA ALA A 785 33.16 -10.28 12.11
C ALA A 785 32.77 -11.76 12.25
N LYS A 786 31.61 -11.99 12.90
CA LYS A 786 30.98 -13.30 13.01
C LYS A 786 29.69 -13.31 12.20
N LEU A 787 29.79 -13.81 10.98
CA LEU A 787 28.71 -13.76 10.01
C LEU A 787 27.65 -14.83 10.29
N ARG A 788 26.38 -14.47 10.14
CA ARG A 788 25.23 -15.37 10.25
C ARG A 788 24.57 -15.54 8.89
N LEU A 789 24.45 -16.77 8.44
CA LEU A 789 23.87 -17.15 7.16
C LEU A 789 22.62 -17.97 7.42
N ILE A 790 21.58 -17.80 6.60
CA ILE A 790 20.38 -18.64 6.61
C ILE A 790 20.08 -19.13 5.19
N GLU A 791 19.81 -20.41 5.04
CA GLU A 791 19.36 -21.01 3.78
C GLU A 791 17.89 -21.38 3.89
N ILE A 792 17.06 -20.73 3.08
CA ILE A 792 15.60 -20.88 3.01
C ILE A 792 15.28 -22.09 2.13
N GLY A 793 14.55 -23.07 2.68
CA GLY A 793 14.12 -24.27 1.96
C GLY A 793 15.26 -25.02 1.29
N ALA A 794 16.28 -25.36 2.07
CA ALA A 794 17.49 -26.01 1.58
C ALA A 794 17.26 -27.44 1.03
N GLY A 795 16.11 -28.06 1.33
CA GLY A 795 15.69 -29.32 0.74
C GLY A 795 16.67 -30.47 0.99
N THR A 796 17.17 -31.10 -0.07
CA THR A 796 18.17 -32.18 0.00
C THR A 796 19.61 -31.68 0.21
N GLY A 797 19.82 -30.36 0.25
CA GLY A 797 21.12 -29.73 0.47
C GLY A 797 22.04 -29.77 -0.75
N GLY A 798 21.47 -29.74 -1.97
CA GLY A 798 22.22 -29.68 -3.22
C GLY A 798 23.22 -28.52 -3.26
N THR A 799 22.72 -27.32 -2.97
CA THR A 799 23.55 -26.11 -2.85
C THR A 799 24.35 -26.11 -1.55
N SER A 800 23.71 -26.45 -0.42
CA SER A 800 24.35 -26.45 0.91
C SER A 800 25.65 -27.25 0.97
N ALA A 801 25.70 -28.43 0.35
CA ALA A 801 26.90 -29.27 0.35
C ALA A 801 28.12 -28.54 -0.23
N ARG A 802 27.93 -27.79 -1.33
CA ARG A 802 28.99 -26.99 -1.96
C ARG A 802 29.34 -25.77 -1.13
N LEU A 803 28.34 -25.05 -0.62
CA LEU A 803 28.58 -23.85 0.17
C LEU A 803 29.34 -24.15 1.47
N LEU A 804 28.94 -25.19 2.20
CA LEU A 804 29.61 -25.59 3.45
C LEU A 804 31.06 -26.01 3.21
N GLN A 805 31.34 -26.72 2.11
CA GLN A 805 32.72 -27.03 1.70
C GLN A 805 33.52 -25.76 1.44
N ARG A 806 32.95 -24.80 0.71
CA ARG A 806 33.60 -23.53 0.34
C ARG A 806 33.78 -22.58 1.52
N LEU A 807 32.92 -22.65 2.54
CA LEU A 807 33.01 -21.85 3.75
C LEU A 807 33.98 -22.42 4.80
N GLN A 808 34.50 -23.65 4.61
CA GLN A 808 35.41 -24.29 5.56
C GLN A 808 36.64 -23.41 5.92
N PRO A 809 37.32 -22.72 4.97
CA PRO A 809 38.44 -21.82 5.31
C PRO A 809 38.04 -20.65 6.20
N TYR A 810 36.75 -20.29 6.21
CA TYR A 810 36.17 -19.17 6.95
C TYR A 810 35.41 -19.62 8.20
N ALA A 811 35.50 -20.89 8.61
CA ALA A 811 34.72 -21.46 9.72
C ALA A 811 34.85 -20.65 11.03
N GLY A 812 36.03 -20.10 11.32
CA GLY A 812 36.26 -19.24 12.48
C GLY A 812 35.48 -17.93 12.45
N SER A 813 35.03 -17.50 11.28
CA SER A 813 34.32 -16.23 11.03
C SER A 813 32.81 -16.43 10.82
N ILE A 814 32.32 -17.67 10.82
CA ILE A 814 30.89 -17.99 10.70
C ILE A 814 30.33 -18.28 12.09
N ALA A 815 29.43 -17.41 12.57
CA ALA A 815 28.73 -17.62 13.84
C ALA A 815 27.66 -18.71 13.71
N GLU A 816 26.99 -18.75 12.56
CA GLU A 816 25.88 -19.65 12.29
C GLU A 816 25.67 -19.81 10.78
N TYR A 817 25.49 -21.05 10.32
CA TYR A 817 24.82 -21.37 9.07
C TYR A 817 23.51 -22.07 9.41
N ARG A 818 22.38 -21.38 9.28
CA ARG A 818 21.07 -21.92 9.62
C ARG A 818 20.45 -22.56 8.37
N TYR A 819 20.46 -23.89 8.34
CA TYR A 819 19.79 -24.70 7.34
C TYR A 819 18.30 -24.81 7.68
N THR A 820 17.42 -24.33 6.81
CA THR A 820 15.98 -24.34 7.09
C THR A 820 15.17 -25.03 6.01
N ASP A 821 14.05 -25.61 6.43
CA ASP A 821 13.05 -26.21 5.56
C ASP A 821 11.70 -26.29 6.30
N ILE A 822 10.60 -26.40 5.56
CA ILE A 822 9.27 -26.68 6.13
C ILE A 822 9.14 -28.14 6.59
N SER A 823 9.97 -29.04 6.05
CA SER A 823 9.96 -30.47 6.36
C SER A 823 11.08 -30.86 7.33
N LYS A 824 10.69 -31.43 8.47
CA LYS A 824 11.64 -31.99 9.45
C LYS A 824 12.55 -33.08 8.88
N ALA A 825 12.10 -33.80 7.84
CA ALA A 825 12.90 -34.88 7.24
C ALA A 825 14.20 -34.36 6.61
N PHE A 826 14.14 -33.19 5.96
CA PHE A 826 15.31 -32.56 5.37
C PHE A 826 16.29 -32.04 6.42
N LEU A 827 15.77 -31.56 7.55
CA LEU A 827 16.60 -31.11 8.68
C LEU A 827 17.41 -32.26 9.28
N LEU A 828 16.76 -33.40 9.54
CA LEU A 828 17.44 -34.60 10.06
C LEU A 828 18.50 -35.11 9.08
N HIS A 829 18.21 -35.09 7.79
CA HIS A 829 19.18 -35.43 6.75
C HIS A 829 20.41 -34.50 6.81
N ALA A 830 20.20 -33.19 6.91
CA ALA A 830 21.28 -32.21 6.98
C ALA A 830 22.16 -32.38 8.24
N GLU A 831 21.57 -32.61 9.41
CA GLU A 831 22.30 -32.87 10.66
C GLU A 831 23.23 -34.08 10.52
N GLN A 832 22.74 -35.16 9.92
CA GLN A 832 23.49 -36.41 9.76
C GLN A 832 24.62 -36.29 8.74
N HIS A 833 24.37 -35.62 7.61
CA HIS A 833 25.29 -35.62 6.47
C HIS A 833 26.28 -34.44 6.49
N TYR A 834 25.85 -33.27 6.98
CA TYR A 834 26.64 -32.04 6.94
C TYR A 834 27.11 -31.58 8.32
N GLY A 835 26.40 -31.93 9.39
CA GLY A 835 26.76 -31.58 10.77
C GLY A 835 28.20 -31.92 11.16
N PRO A 836 28.73 -33.12 10.82
CA PRO A 836 30.12 -33.47 11.12
C PRO A 836 31.18 -32.58 10.45
N GLN A 837 30.82 -31.92 9.34
CA GLN A 837 31.76 -31.13 8.52
C GLN A 837 31.70 -29.63 8.83
N ALA A 838 30.61 -29.17 9.45
CA ALA A 838 30.38 -27.75 9.76
C ALA A 838 29.80 -27.59 11.18
N SER A 839 30.68 -27.35 12.17
CA SER A 839 30.28 -27.18 13.57
C SER A 839 29.38 -25.95 13.84
N TYR A 840 29.36 -24.99 12.92
CA TYR A 840 28.50 -23.80 12.94
C TYR A 840 27.13 -24.03 12.25
N LEU A 841 26.87 -25.23 11.71
CA LEU A 841 25.59 -25.60 11.13
C LEU A 841 24.53 -25.74 12.22
N LYS A 842 23.38 -25.09 12.04
CA LYS A 842 22.17 -25.30 12.83
C LYS A 842 20.99 -25.55 11.92
N THR A 843 20.10 -26.45 12.31
CA THR A 843 18.86 -26.72 11.58
C THR A 843 17.68 -26.02 12.25
N GLY A 844 16.66 -25.68 11.48
CA GLY A 844 15.43 -25.13 12.02
C GLY A 844 14.28 -25.15 11.03
N LEU A 845 13.06 -25.27 11.53
CA LEU A 845 11.87 -25.08 10.70
C LEU A 845 11.75 -23.61 10.33
N PHE A 846 11.43 -23.34 9.06
CA PHE A 846 11.11 -22.01 8.58
C PHE A 846 10.19 -22.11 7.37
N ASN A 847 9.07 -21.39 7.42
CA ASN A 847 8.18 -21.19 6.30
C ASN A 847 8.26 -19.72 5.86
N VAL A 848 8.83 -19.48 4.69
CA VAL A 848 9.01 -18.14 4.12
C VAL A 848 7.68 -17.47 3.77
N GLU A 849 6.57 -18.19 3.65
CA GLU A 849 5.25 -17.59 3.44
C GLU A 849 4.67 -16.95 4.73
N GLN A 850 5.17 -17.36 5.89
CA GLN A 850 4.65 -16.91 7.18
C GLN A 850 5.50 -15.76 7.76
N PRO A 851 4.90 -14.85 8.54
CA PRO A 851 5.65 -13.83 9.28
C PRO A 851 6.75 -14.45 10.14
N LEU A 852 7.83 -13.71 10.39
CA LEU A 852 8.94 -14.19 11.24
C LEU A 852 8.50 -14.44 12.69
N SER A 853 7.55 -13.65 13.18
CA SER A 853 6.97 -13.79 14.52
C SER A 853 6.41 -15.21 14.70
N GLY A 854 6.86 -15.90 15.76
CA GLY A 854 6.43 -17.26 16.06
C GLY A 854 7.26 -18.37 15.40
N GLN A 855 8.23 -18.05 14.53
CA GLN A 855 9.10 -19.06 13.88
C GLN A 855 10.46 -19.25 14.58
N GLY A 856 10.71 -18.58 15.71
CA GLY A 856 12.00 -18.63 16.42
C GLY A 856 13.15 -18.03 15.59
N VAL A 857 12.84 -16.96 14.86
CA VAL A 857 13.79 -16.18 14.07
C VAL A 857 13.57 -14.70 14.39
N GLU A 858 14.61 -14.03 14.87
CA GLU A 858 14.56 -12.59 15.14
C GLU A 858 14.73 -11.80 13.82
N PRO A 859 13.92 -10.76 13.58
CA PRO A 859 14.13 -9.85 12.45
C PRO A 859 15.51 -9.21 12.47
N GLY A 860 16.09 -9.01 11.29
CA GLY A 860 17.37 -8.33 11.16
C GLY A 860 18.57 -9.08 11.74
N SER A 861 18.52 -10.41 11.84
CA SER A 861 19.55 -11.20 12.54
C SER A 861 20.60 -11.84 11.63
N TYR A 862 20.35 -11.93 10.31
CA TYR A 862 21.24 -12.59 9.34
C TYR A 862 21.98 -11.59 8.45
N ASP A 863 23.25 -11.88 8.18
CA ASP A 863 24.08 -11.15 7.22
C ASP A 863 23.78 -11.59 5.78
N VAL A 864 23.43 -12.86 5.59
CA VAL A 864 23.08 -13.43 4.28
C VAL A 864 21.88 -14.36 4.39
N ALA A 865 20.92 -14.22 3.47
CA ALA A 865 19.86 -15.18 3.22
C ALA A 865 20.06 -15.81 1.83
N ILE A 866 19.96 -17.12 1.75
CA ILE A 866 20.20 -17.91 0.53
C ILE A 866 18.91 -18.66 0.20
N ALA A 867 18.48 -18.63 -1.05
CA ALA A 867 17.29 -19.34 -1.50
C ALA A 867 17.52 -19.92 -2.90
N THR A 868 17.37 -21.24 -3.04
CA THR A 868 17.59 -21.93 -4.31
C THR A 868 16.33 -22.70 -4.72
N ASN A 869 15.71 -22.31 -5.82
CA ASN A 869 14.51 -22.93 -6.43
C ASN A 869 13.40 -23.19 -5.41
N VAL A 870 13.03 -22.15 -4.64
CA VAL A 870 12.13 -22.28 -3.49
C VAL A 870 11.15 -21.12 -3.40
N LEU A 871 11.57 -19.88 -3.65
CA LEU A 871 10.74 -18.71 -3.41
C LEU A 871 9.57 -18.66 -4.38
N HIS A 872 9.78 -19.13 -5.62
CA HIS A 872 8.73 -19.22 -6.63
C HIS A 872 7.53 -20.07 -6.17
N ALA A 873 7.76 -21.11 -5.37
CA ALA A 873 6.73 -22.07 -4.95
C ALA A 873 5.88 -21.57 -3.77
N THR A 874 5.48 -20.29 -3.81
CA THR A 874 4.70 -19.59 -2.77
C THR A 874 3.48 -18.90 -3.37
N ARG A 875 2.49 -18.57 -2.55
CA ARG A 875 1.22 -17.96 -2.97
C ARG A 875 1.38 -16.52 -3.47
N ASP A 876 2.17 -15.72 -2.77
CA ASP A 876 2.39 -14.29 -3.05
C ASP A 876 3.88 -13.96 -2.95
N MET A 877 4.49 -13.58 -4.08
CA MET A 877 5.92 -13.30 -4.12
C MET A 877 6.33 -12.08 -3.32
N ARG A 878 5.45 -11.08 -3.22
CA ARG A 878 5.74 -9.84 -2.51
C ARG A 878 5.81 -10.13 -1.01
N GLN A 879 4.89 -10.93 -0.48
CA GLN A 879 4.97 -11.42 0.90
C GLN A 879 6.21 -12.29 1.14
N THR A 880 6.51 -13.22 0.23
CA THR A 880 7.69 -14.09 0.31
C THR A 880 8.99 -13.30 0.37
N VAL A 881 9.14 -12.29 -0.50
CA VAL A 881 10.32 -11.41 -0.52
C VAL A 881 10.38 -10.53 0.74
N ARG A 882 9.26 -10.03 1.25
CA ARG A 882 9.19 -9.30 2.54
C ARG A 882 9.72 -10.14 3.69
N ASN A 883 9.23 -11.37 3.83
CA ASN A 883 9.64 -12.27 4.88
C ASN A 883 11.13 -12.66 4.74
N ALA A 884 11.61 -12.90 3.52
CA ALA A 884 13.03 -13.14 3.27
C ALA A 884 13.89 -11.91 3.65
N LYS A 885 13.43 -10.70 3.31
CA LYS A 885 14.11 -9.45 3.67
C LYS A 885 14.14 -9.22 5.18
N ALA A 886 13.07 -9.56 5.89
CA ALA A 886 12.96 -9.40 7.33
C ALA A 886 14.01 -10.22 8.10
N LEU A 887 14.56 -11.29 7.51
CA LEU A 887 15.70 -12.03 8.07
C LEU A 887 17.00 -11.19 8.11
N LEU A 888 17.15 -10.27 7.16
CA LEU A 888 18.41 -9.60 6.86
C LEU A 888 18.62 -8.37 7.73
N LYS A 889 19.85 -8.22 8.24
CA LYS A 889 20.35 -6.96 8.79
C LYS A 889 20.21 -5.81 7.78
N ALA A 890 20.32 -4.58 8.26
CA ALA A 890 20.58 -3.46 7.37
C ALA A 890 21.81 -3.75 6.51
N GLN A 891 21.68 -3.59 5.19
CA GLN A 891 22.70 -3.95 4.19
C GLN A 891 23.02 -5.45 4.09
N GLY A 892 22.17 -6.33 4.64
CA GLY A 892 22.29 -7.78 4.48
C GLY A 892 22.01 -8.23 3.04
N LEU A 893 22.59 -9.38 2.67
CA LEU A 893 22.59 -9.89 1.31
C LEU A 893 21.52 -10.98 1.11
N LEU A 894 20.71 -10.85 0.07
CA LEU A 894 19.86 -11.92 -0.44
C LEU A 894 20.53 -12.53 -1.68
N LEU A 895 20.77 -13.84 -1.65
CA LEU A 895 21.30 -14.64 -2.75
C LEU A 895 20.23 -15.62 -3.22
N VAL A 896 19.83 -15.50 -4.48
CA VAL A 896 18.74 -16.30 -5.05
C VAL A 896 19.24 -17.04 -6.28
N ASN A 897 18.98 -18.34 -6.36
CA ASN A 897 19.09 -19.14 -7.58
C ASN A 897 17.70 -19.63 -7.98
N GLU A 898 17.16 -19.16 -9.10
CA GLU A 898 15.77 -19.45 -9.47
C GLU A 898 15.61 -19.79 -10.95
N ILE A 899 14.57 -20.57 -11.26
CA ILE A 899 14.15 -20.79 -12.65
C ILE A 899 13.68 -19.49 -13.30
N THR A 900 13.96 -19.31 -14.59
CA THR A 900 13.63 -18.08 -15.34
C THR A 900 12.37 -18.18 -16.18
N GLY A 901 11.81 -19.38 -16.38
CA GLY A 901 10.69 -19.58 -17.28
C GLY A 901 10.01 -20.93 -17.11
N ASN A 902 9.14 -21.26 -18.06
CA ASN A 902 8.44 -22.54 -18.13
C ASN A 902 8.91 -23.35 -19.35
N ASN A 903 9.02 -24.66 -19.20
CA ASN A 903 9.31 -25.59 -20.29
C ASN A 903 8.54 -26.90 -20.09
N LEU A 904 8.42 -27.72 -21.13
CA LEU A 904 7.67 -28.96 -21.05
C LEU A 904 8.29 -29.96 -20.07
N PHE A 905 9.61 -29.93 -19.82
CA PHE A 905 10.21 -30.74 -18.77
C PHE A 905 9.59 -30.45 -17.40
N THR A 906 9.58 -29.18 -16.99
CA THR A 906 9.03 -28.76 -15.69
C THR A 906 7.51 -28.93 -15.65
N HIS A 907 6.80 -28.60 -16.74
CA HIS A 907 5.35 -28.76 -16.85
C HIS A 907 4.88 -30.23 -16.73
N LEU A 908 5.60 -31.17 -17.35
CA LEU A 908 5.27 -32.60 -17.35
C LEU A 908 5.80 -33.36 -16.12
N THR A 909 6.58 -32.69 -15.27
CA THR A 909 7.09 -33.26 -14.01
C THR A 909 6.52 -32.52 -12.81
N PHE A 910 7.15 -31.42 -12.41
CA PHE A 910 6.77 -30.63 -11.23
C PHE A 910 5.45 -29.88 -11.41
N GLY A 911 5.07 -29.53 -12.65
CA GLY A 911 3.77 -28.96 -12.99
C GLY A 911 2.58 -29.87 -12.65
N LEU A 912 2.81 -31.15 -12.39
CA LEU A 912 1.78 -32.07 -11.90
C LEU A 912 1.58 -31.99 -10.37
N LEU A 913 2.42 -31.25 -9.65
CA LEU A 913 2.32 -31.08 -8.21
C LEU A 913 1.42 -29.88 -7.88
N GLN A 914 0.62 -30.03 -6.83
CA GLN A 914 -0.24 -28.94 -6.33
C GLN A 914 0.57 -27.68 -5.97
N GLY A 915 1.78 -27.86 -5.42
CA GLY A 915 2.70 -26.77 -5.06
C GLY A 915 3.03 -25.82 -6.20
N TRP A 916 3.08 -26.31 -7.44
CA TRP A 916 3.40 -25.53 -8.63
C TRP A 916 2.35 -24.45 -8.95
N TRP A 917 1.11 -24.67 -8.52
CA TRP A 917 -0.05 -23.84 -8.86
C TRP A 917 -0.64 -23.08 -7.67
N LEU A 918 0.12 -22.98 -6.56
CA LEU A 918 -0.32 -22.26 -5.35
C LEU A 918 -0.44 -20.74 -5.55
N TYR A 919 0.26 -20.19 -6.54
CA TYR A 919 0.33 -18.75 -6.74
C TYR A 919 -1.06 -18.13 -7.02
N GLU A 920 -1.37 -17.09 -6.27
CA GLU A 920 -2.60 -16.27 -6.37
C GLU A 920 -2.34 -14.98 -7.15
N ASP A 921 -1.11 -14.85 -7.64
CA ASP A 921 -0.46 -13.58 -7.86
C ASP A 921 0.09 -13.56 -9.31
N ALA A 922 -0.71 -14.14 -10.21
CA ALA A 922 -0.38 -14.53 -11.59
C ALA A 922 0.19 -13.42 -12.48
N ALA A 923 -0.14 -12.15 -12.22
CA ALA A 923 0.39 -11.01 -12.96
C ALA A 923 1.92 -10.86 -12.86
N LEU A 924 2.54 -11.38 -11.80
CA LEU A 924 4.00 -11.40 -11.65
C LEU A 924 4.64 -12.65 -12.27
N ARG A 925 3.85 -13.70 -12.57
CA ARG A 925 4.38 -15.00 -12.95
C ARG A 925 4.55 -15.13 -14.46
N VAL A 926 5.50 -15.96 -14.86
CA VAL A 926 5.58 -16.47 -16.22
C VAL A 926 4.37 -17.35 -16.49
N ALA A 927 3.72 -17.17 -17.63
CA ALA A 927 2.50 -17.91 -17.98
C ALA A 927 2.72 -19.44 -17.86
N GLY A 928 1.86 -20.11 -17.10
CA GLY A 928 1.92 -21.56 -16.90
C GLY A 928 2.91 -22.07 -15.86
N SER A 929 3.63 -21.18 -15.17
CA SER A 929 4.56 -21.58 -14.11
C SER A 929 4.50 -20.64 -12.91
N PRO A 930 5.05 -21.05 -11.76
CA PRO A 930 5.30 -20.16 -10.64
C PRO A 930 6.55 -19.29 -10.87
N ALA A 931 7.31 -19.47 -11.96
CA ALA A 931 8.56 -18.75 -12.19
C ALA A 931 8.31 -17.26 -12.41
N LEU A 932 9.33 -16.44 -12.16
CA LEU A 932 9.34 -15.02 -12.46
C LEU A 932 10.43 -14.75 -13.51
N ALA A 933 10.10 -13.91 -14.49
CA ALA A 933 11.08 -13.45 -15.46
C ALA A 933 12.13 -12.57 -14.74
N PRO A 934 13.38 -12.49 -15.25
CA PRO A 934 14.44 -11.69 -14.61
C PRO A 934 14.04 -10.23 -14.36
N ALA A 935 13.43 -9.56 -15.34
CA ALA A 935 12.98 -8.18 -15.18
C ALA A 935 11.93 -8.02 -14.06
N THR A 936 11.01 -8.99 -13.92
CA THR A 936 10.01 -8.98 -12.86
C THR A 936 10.65 -9.18 -11.49
N TRP A 937 11.66 -10.04 -11.37
CA TRP A 937 12.43 -10.20 -10.13
C TRP A 937 13.11 -8.91 -9.69
N HIS A 938 13.75 -8.20 -10.62
CA HIS A 938 14.38 -6.91 -10.33
C HIS A 938 13.36 -5.89 -9.82
N SER A 939 12.24 -5.70 -10.54
CA SER A 939 11.17 -4.78 -10.13
C SER A 939 10.61 -5.14 -8.75
N LEU A 940 10.36 -6.43 -8.50
CA LEU A 940 9.85 -6.93 -7.23
C LEU A 940 10.82 -6.66 -6.07
N LEU A 941 12.11 -6.94 -6.25
CA LEU A 941 13.12 -6.73 -5.22
C LEU A 941 13.26 -5.23 -4.91
N GLU A 942 13.33 -4.38 -5.93
CA GLU A 942 13.40 -2.93 -5.76
C GLU A 942 12.14 -2.37 -5.07
N GLY A 943 10.95 -2.79 -5.50
CA GLY A 943 9.68 -2.40 -4.89
C GLY A 943 9.48 -2.89 -3.45
N GLU A 944 10.26 -3.89 -3.01
CA GLU A 944 10.33 -4.35 -1.62
C GLU A 944 11.52 -3.76 -0.85
N GLY A 945 12.20 -2.76 -1.40
CA GLY A 945 13.27 -2.01 -0.75
C GLY A 945 14.60 -2.75 -0.69
N PHE A 946 14.87 -3.62 -1.66
CA PHE A 946 16.24 -3.96 -2.00
C PHE A 946 16.80 -2.88 -2.93
N ALA A 947 18.11 -2.65 -2.86
CA ALA A 947 18.78 -1.88 -3.89
C ALA A 947 18.83 -2.66 -5.22
N PRO A 948 19.06 -1.99 -6.37
CA PRO A 948 19.07 -2.63 -7.68
C PRO A 948 19.90 -3.91 -7.68
N ALA A 949 19.27 -5.03 -8.00
CA ALA A 949 19.90 -6.35 -7.90
C ALA A 949 21.00 -6.51 -8.96
N ALA A 950 22.03 -7.28 -8.64
CA ALA A 950 23.05 -7.75 -9.58
C ALA A 950 22.69 -9.13 -10.12
N ASP A 951 23.19 -9.45 -11.32
CA ASP A 951 22.91 -10.69 -12.03
C ASP A 951 24.21 -11.35 -12.52
N PRO A 952 24.96 -12.01 -11.61
CA PRO A 952 26.29 -12.54 -11.92
C PRO A 952 26.29 -13.64 -12.98
N ALA A 953 25.12 -14.21 -13.30
CA ALA A 953 24.95 -15.25 -14.32
C ALA A 953 24.17 -14.78 -15.55
N ARG A 954 24.06 -13.46 -15.81
CA ARG A 954 23.23 -12.90 -16.90
C ARG A 954 23.43 -13.58 -18.25
N SER A 955 24.69 -13.81 -18.64
CA SER A 955 25.04 -14.44 -19.92
C SER A 955 24.54 -15.87 -20.07
N ALA A 956 24.14 -16.51 -18.96
CA ALA A 956 23.70 -17.91 -18.89
C ALA A 956 22.19 -18.06 -18.69
N HIS A 957 21.38 -16.98 -18.67
CA HIS A 957 19.92 -17.05 -18.48
C HIS A 957 19.21 -17.98 -19.44
N ALA A 958 19.72 -18.10 -20.66
CA ALA A 958 19.18 -19.00 -21.68
C ALA A 958 19.29 -20.50 -21.31
N LEU A 959 20.00 -20.85 -20.23
CA LEU A 959 20.07 -22.19 -19.66
C LEU A 959 18.94 -22.48 -18.64
N GLY A 960 18.03 -21.54 -18.43
CA GLY A 960 16.80 -21.74 -17.65
C GLY A 960 16.88 -21.40 -16.17
N GLN A 961 18.00 -20.85 -15.69
CA GLN A 961 18.18 -20.37 -14.31
C GLN A 961 18.82 -18.97 -14.29
N GLN A 962 18.70 -18.29 -13.16
CA GLN A 962 19.31 -16.99 -12.87
C GLN A 962 19.89 -16.97 -11.46
N ILE A 963 20.96 -16.19 -11.26
CA ILE A 963 21.46 -15.83 -9.93
C ILE A 963 21.16 -14.36 -9.69
N LEU A 964 20.43 -14.05 -8.63
CA LEU A 964 20.15 -12.68 -8.23
C LEU A 964 20.85 -12.39 -6.91
N VAL A 965 21.50 -11.23 -6.84
CA VAL A 965 22.21 -10.75 -5.67
C VAL A 965 21.65 -9.38 -5.30
N ALA A 966 20.97 -9.29 -4.16
CA ALA A 966 20.29 -8.06 -3.75
C ALA A 966 20.66 -7.68 -2.32
N THR A 967 20.68 -6.38 -2.02
CA THR A 967 21.02 -5.88 -0.68
C THR A 967 19.82 -5.18 -0.05
N SER A 968 19.50 -5.53 1.19
CA SER A 968 18.43 -4.88 1.96
C SER A 968 18.76 -3.42 2.29
N ASN A 969 17.81 -2.51 2.11
CA ASN A 969 17.92 -1.11 2.58
C ASN A 969 17.79 -0.96 4.11
N GLY A 970 17.55 -2.06 4.84
CA GLY A 970 17.39 -2.06 6.30
C GLY A 970 16.00 -1.70 6.80
N ILE A 971 15.04 -1.45 5.92
CA ILE A 971 13.64 -1.22 6.26
C ILE A 971 12.89 -2.55 6.09
N VAL A 972 12.44 -3.16 7.19
CA VAL A 972 11.78 -4.48 7.19
C VAL A 972 10.36 -4.37 7.73
N ARG A 973 9.44 -5.22 7.25
CA ARG A 973 8.01 -5.23 7.59
C ARG A 973 7.63 -6.54 8.26
#